data_AF-A0A2H1EAC5-F1
#
_entry.id   AF-A0A2H1EAC5-F1
#
_cell.length_a   1.000
_cell.length_b   1.000
_cell.length_c   1.000
_cell.angle_alpha   90.00
_cell.angle_beta   90.00
_cell.angle_gamma   90.00
#
_symmetry.space_group_name_H-M   'P 1'
#
loop_
_entity.id
_entity.type
_entity.pdbx_description
1 polymer ?
#
loop_
_entity_poly.entity_id
_entity_poly.type
_entity_poly.pdbx_seq_one_letter_code
_entity_poly.pdbx_strand_id
1 'polypeptide(L)'
;MKKINLFLLVLLSLNGSIAFSQTIIFQQQILTSTDDAEEKFDGSYVSTSSSDIEMAYDTWNDQGLQKIGLRFDKVTIPSNATITNAYIQFTAKGDTSGTIAMTIKGENTAQSIPFENKIYNISNRSTTNANVIWNLTKSWADEETESIQKTPNISAIVSEIITSNGWKNGNPITFIINGTGDRSNYRKAYSFDGNASLAAKLVVAYTSNSNHDLALSAIINPTTNSYANPATPVQVKISNYGNSIASNYDVSYSINGNLIATETSNTPLSIGESTIFTFTQTADLKTTGNYNLSASVTINDDEDTSNNTLATSISVINEIEDIFFTKGSSWRYLDTGTNPGDLWNTSDFNARSWKEGIAHFGFGEGDEATIINEGLATYYFRKKIDVPDVTALNDVYLHIIHDDGAMVYINGKEVVRTETMPLGVIEHTTTARQRANTTNENNFYTYKVNASYFVSGTNTIAISIHNSSLSSSDLSFDCYITPNHTYQQDGPYVQYHGNDIIVSEVTPNGLVSNTYTSKSEVTLTCKLPHMGTSFSFPLKTEINTEVSVYPTSPSKFLVISDFDGNIEAFTMLLKGEGIIDNQFNWTYEDGHLIITGDLFDRGFHITECMWLLYKLESEAIAKGGKVHLIIGNHEMMNMTDDWRYVETKYFNNAHLMGKRMLDLYDASTELGRWLRSKNIIEKIGNYAFMHGGISKEVAELNLTYDQINNYGRLEMNSAPCYGDCATVTGGDGIYWSRDMAKETYSQETVDAILTQFDVKRIIIGHTKDASIRALYNEKVMAIDMYHIDNFYDGYMEALQFQIGCFYLFHTDGIKANSNYTQIGNCDNTTLNLLDVNKENNFKVYPNPTNRFLNIQLPTNLLENYAYTIVDQTGKQIAAGKLYSALSKIKVDSYAAGKYILTLKSSTSTITGYFILKR
;
A
#
# COMPACT_ATOMS: atom_id res chain seq x y z
N MET A 1 29.50 -76.78 -66.01
CA MET A 1 30.53 -75.84 -66.50
C MET A 1 30.35 -74.49 -65.82
N LYS A 2 31.13 -74.20 -64.77
CA LYS A 2 31.80 -72.91 -64.50
C LYS A 2 32.53 -73.03 -63.16
N LYS A 3 33.79 -72.59 -63.19
CA LYS A 3 34.81 -72.73 -62.15
C LYS A 3 34.45 -71.89 -60.92
N ILE A 4 34.62 -72.49 -59.75
CA ILE A 4 34.76 -71.82 -58.46
C ILE A 4 36.18 -71.23 -58.44
N ASN A 5 36.31 -69.92 -58.28
CA ASN A 5 37.57 -69.28 -57.93
C ASN A 5 37.44 -68.69 -56.53
N LEU A 6 38.28 -69.24 -55.66
CA LEU A 6 38.56 -68.82 -54.30
C LEU A 6 39.42 -67.55 -54.35
N PHE A 7 39.02 -66.48 -53.67
CA PHE A 7 39.94 -65.45 -53.19
C PHE A 7 39.60 -65.17 -51.73
N LEU A 8 40.61 -65.38 -50.90
CA LEU A 8 40.63 -65.16 -49.46
C LEU A 8 40.63 -63.64 -49.20
N LEU A 9 39.63 -63.13 -48.47
CA LEU A 9 39.68 -61.79 -47.88
C LEU A 9 39.54 -61.95 -46.36
N VAL A 10 40.60 -61.60 -45.65
CA VAL A 10 40.66 -61.55 -44.18
C VAL A 10 39.77 -60.40 -43.72
N LEU A 11 38.69 -60.70 -42.99
CA LEU A 11 37.89 -59.72 -42.25
C LEU A 11 38.36 -59.71 -40.79
N LEU A 12 39.07 -58.65 -40.40
CA LEU A 12 39.29 -58.32 -38.99
C LEU A 12 37.93 -58.04 -38.33
N SER A 13 37.59 -58.81 -37.31
CA SER A 13 36.51 -58.48 -36.38
C SER A 13 36.97 -57.39 -35.41
N LEU A 14 36.67 -56.13 -35.71
CA LEU A 14 36.69 -55.05 -34.73
C LEU A 14 35.39 -55.14 -33.91
N ASN A 15 35.44 -55.76 -32.74
CA ASN A 15 34.46 -55.52 -31.67
C ASN A 15 34.76 -54.15 -31.07
N GLY A 16 34.26 -53.09 -31.71
CA GLY A 16 34.17 -51.77 -31.10
C GLY A 16 32.86 -51.69 -30.32
N SER A 17 32.92 -51.85 -29.00
CA SER A 17 31.82 -51.45 -28.12
C SER A 17 31.59 -49.94 -28.32
N ILE A 18 30.43 -49.56 -28.86
CA ILE A 18 30.04 -48.15 -28.90
C ILE A 18 29.71 -47.76 -27.46
N ALA A 19 30.62 -47.05 -26.80
CA ALA A 19 30.33 -46.40 -25.53
C ALA A 19 29.33 -45.26 -25.81
N PHE A 20 28.08 -45.45 -25.41
CA PHE A 20 27.12 -44.35 -25.34
C PHE A 20 27.49 -43.52 -24.12
N SER A 21 27.96 -42.30 -24.32
CA SER A 21 28.14 -41.32 -23.24
C SER A 21 26.88 -40.46 -23.15
N GLN A 22 26.23 -40.45 -21.98
CA GLN A 22 25.02 -39.67 -21.76
C GLN A 22 25.38 -38.18 -21.65
N THR A 23 24.73 -37.34 -22.45
CA THR A 23 24.75 -35.89 -22.24
C THR A 23 23.75 -35.53 -21.14
N ILE A 24 24.24 -35.02 -20.01
CA ILE A 24 23.48 -34.48 -18.90
C ILE A 24 23.33 -32.97 -19.09
N ILE A 25 22.13 -32.44 -18.86
CA ILE A 25 21.86 -31.00 -18.90
C ILE A 25 21.63 -30.49 -17.48
N PHE A 26 22.55 -29.66 -16.99
CA PHE A 26 22.41 -28.88 -15.77
C PHE A 26 21.83 -27.50 -16.09
N GLN A 27 20.93 -27.00 -15.25
CA GLN A 27 20.39 -25.65 -15.35
C GLN A 27 20.31 -25.01 -13.96
N GLN A 28 20.64 -23.73 -13.86
CA GLN A 28 20.57 -22.99 -12.60
C GLN A 28 20.21 -21.52 -12.85
N GLN A 29 19.15 -21.09 -12.19
CA GLN A 29 18.71 -19.69 -12.11
C GLN A 29 19.53 -18.96 -11.04
N ILE A 30 19.67 -17.63 -11.15
CA ILE A 30 20.10 -16.79 -10.03
C ILE A 30 19.15 -16.96 -8.84
N LEU A 31 19.68 -17.07 -7.62
CA LEU A 31 18.91 -17.47 -6.44
C LEU A 31 18.70 -16.35 -5.41
N THR A 32 19.53 -15.32 -5.43
CA THR A 32 19.51 -14.23 -4.44
C THR A 32 19.89 -12.91 -5.09
N SER A 33 19.52 -11.79 -4.48
CA SER A 33 19.91 -10.45 -4.94
C SER A 33 21.43 -10.29 -5.02
N THR A 34 22.17 -10.92 -4.11
CA THR A 34 23.65 -10.88 -4.11
C THR A 34 24.33 -11.75 -5.17
N ASP A 35 23.56 -12.40 -6.04
CA ASP A 35 24.06 -13.25 -7.11
C ASP A 35 24.06 -12.57 -8.49
N ASP A 36 23.43 -11.42 -8.66
CA ASP A 36 23.72 -10.51 -9.77
C ASP A 36 24.13 -9.13 -9.25
N ALA A 37 25.01 -8.47 -9.99
CA ALA A 37 25.52 -7.18 -9.59
C ALA A 37 25.98 -6.34 -10.76
N GLU A 38 25.87 -5.02 -10.58
CA GLU A 38 26.31 -4.01 -11.51
C GLU A 38 27.32 -3.10 -10.85
N GLU A 39 28.49 -2.99 -11.45
CA GLU A 39 29.58 -2.14 -10.99
C GLU A 39 29.82 -1.01 -11.98
N LYS A 40 29.79 0.21 -11.46
CA LYS A 40 30.08 1.43 -12.20
C LYS A 40 31.47 1.38 -12.84
N PHE A 41 31.63 2.03 -13.99
CA PHE A 41 32.88 2.01 -14.79
C PHE A 41 34.18 2.31 -14.03
N ASP A 42 34.12 3.12 -12.97
CA ASP A 42 35.25 3.52 -12.12
C ASP A 42 35.39 2.66 -10.86
N GLY A 43 34.52 1.67 -10.65
CA GLY A 43 34.48 0.77 -9.50
C GLY A 43 34.05 1.43 -8.19
N SER A 44 33.61 2.70 -8.22
CA SER A 44 33.22 3.45 -7.00
C SER A 44 31.89 3.03 -6.41
N TYR A 45 31.08 2.27 -7.16
CA TYR A 45 29.75 1.85 -6.76
C TYR A 45 29.44 0.46 -7.33
N VAL A 46 28.81 -0.38 -6.51
CA VAL A 46 28.30 -1.70 -6.87
C VAL A 46 26.87 -1.79 -6.33
N SER A 47 25.93 -2.21 -7.17
CA SER A 47 24.56 -2.53 -6.79
C SER A 47 24.34 -4.04 -6.87
N THR A 48 23.67 -4.58 -5.86
CA THR A 48 23.21 -5.99 -5.75
C THR A 48 21.70 -6.08 -5.57
N SER A 49 20.98 -5.00 -5.89
CA SER A 49 19.54 -4.89 -5.70
C SER A 49 18.89 -4.06 -6.82
N SER A 50 19.54 -4.04 -8.00
CA SER A 50 19.01 -3.35 -9.17
C SER A 50 17.80 -4.13 -9.68
N SER A 51 16.80 -3.44 -10.21
CA SER A 51 15.64 -4.11 -10.81
C SER A 51 15.94 -4.66 -12.22
N ASP A 52 17.05 -4.24 -12.83
CA ASP A 52 17.50 -4.59 -14.17
C ASP A 52 18.94 -5.10 -14.08
N ILE A 53 19.43 -5.69 -15.17
CA ILE A 53 20.84 -5.70 -15.50
C ILE A 53 21.05 -4.91 -16.79
N GLU A 54 21.66 -3.72 -16.70
CA GLU A 54 22.05 -2.91 -17.85
C GLU A 54 23.34 -3.45 -18.47
N MET A 55 23.17 -4.19 -19.55
CA MET A 55 24.28 -4.71 -20.34
C MET A 55 25.01 -3.59 -21.10
N ALA A 56 26.28 -3.45 -20.76
CA ALA A 56 27.27 -2.50 -21.28
C ALA A 56 27.17 -1.08 -20.73
N TYR A 57 26.02 -0.40 -20.77
CA TYR A 57 25.95 1.03 -20.43
C TYR A 57 24.73 1.36 -19.55
N ASP A 58 24.97 2.08 -18.44
CA ASP A 58 23.91 2.61 -17.58
C ASP A 58 23.57 4.06 -17.95
N THR A 59 22.28 4.36 -18.06
CA THR A 59 21.79 5.72 -18.35
C THR A 59 21.46 6.52 -17.10
N TRP A 60 21.42 5.88 -15.93
CA TRP A 60 21.22 6.55 -14.66
C TRP A 60 22.50 7.30 -14.26
N ASN A 61 22.41 8.63 -14.21
CA ASN A 61 23.50 9.54 -13.80
C ASN A 61 24.81 9.44 -14.64
N ASP A 62 24.69 9.16 -15.94
CA ASP A 62 25.81 9.00 -16.89
C ASP A 62 26.90 8.01 -16.40
N GLN A 63 26.47 6.92 -15.77
CA GLN A 63 27.32 5.89 -15.16
C GLN A 63 28.20 5.11 -16.15
N GLY A 64 28.11 5.36 -17.46
CA GLY A 64 29.13 4.89 -18.40
C GLY A 64 29.12 3.37 -18.60
N LEU A 65 30.27 2.83 -19.02
CA LEU A 65 30.42 1.40 -19.31
C LEU A 65 30.57 0.56 -18.04
N GLN A 66 29.53 -0.17 -17.68
CA GLN A 66 29.48 -0.97 -16.47
C GLN A 66 30.21 -2.31 -16.59
N LYS A 67 30.49 -2.93 -15.44
CA LYS A 67 30.82 -4.35 -15.32
C LYS A 67 29.70 -5.10 -14.63
N ILE A 68 29.39 -6.27 -15.13
CA ILE A 68 28.29 -7.10 -14.64
C ILE A 68 28.86 -8.37 -14.04
N GLY A 69 28.34 -8.73 -12.88
CA GLY A 69 28.65 -9.98 -12.19
C GLY A 69 27.41 -10.86 -12.16
N LEU A 70 27.55 -12.13 -12.56
CA LEU A 70 26.47 -13.13 -12.46
C LEU A 70 27.03 -14.38 -11.78
N ARG A 71 26.57 -14.68 -10.58
CA ARG A 71 26.94 -15.85 -9.77
C ARG A 71 25.79 -16.85 -9.81
N PHE A 72 26.10 -18.09 -10.14
CA PHE A 72 25.16 -19.20 -10.11
C PHE A 72 25.57 -20.11 -8.96
N ASP A 73 24.78 -20.15 -7.89
CA ASP A 73 25.05 -21.01 -6.74
C ASP A 73 24.57 -22.45 -6.95
N LYS A 74 25.04 -23.39 -6.12
CA LYS A 74 24.65 -24.80 -6.14
C LYS A 74 24.88 -25.49 -7.49
N VAL A 75 26.01 -25.20 -8.16
CA VAL A 75 26.32 -25.81 -9.46
C VAL A 75 26.80 -27.24 -9.27
N THR A 76 25.94 -28.19 -9.58
CA THR A 76 26.20 -29.62 -9.37
C THR A 76 26.80 -30.30 -10.60
N ILE A 77 28.02 -29.91 -10.96
CA ILE A 77 28.78 -30.50 -12.08
C ILE A 77 30.04 -31.17 -11.52
N PRO A 78 30.33 -32.44 -11.84
CA PRO A 78 31.55 -33.12 -11.39
C PRO A 78 32.84 -32.44 -11.89
N SER A 79 33.90 -32.44 -11.08
CA SER A 79 35.19 -31.82 -11.43
C SER A 79 35.90 -32.48 -12.61
N ASN A 80 35.60 -33.75 -12.87
CA ASN A 80 36.12 -34.52 -13.99
C ASN A 80 35.16 -34.52 -15.19
N ALA A 81 34.03 -33.80 -15.16
CA ALA A 81 33.06 -33.80 -16.25
C ALA A 81 33.63 -33.21 -17.53
N THR A 82 33.23 -33.77 -18.68
CA THR A 82 33.57 -33.18 -19.99
C THR A 82 32.43 -32.29 -20.46
N ILE A 83 32.64 -30.97 -20.45
CA ILE A 83 31.64 -29.99 -20.87
C ILE A 83 31.52 -29.97 -22.39
N THR A 84 30.35 -30.34 -22.89
CA THR A 84 30.05 -30.41 -24.33
C THR A 84 29.47 -29.11 -24.87
N ASN A 85 28.70 -28.37 -24.06
CA ASN A 85 28.14 -27.06 -24.40
C ASN A 85 27.79 -26.30 -23.11
N ALA A 86 27.89 -24.97 -23.11
CA ALA A 86 27.37 -24.14 -22.02
C ALA A 86 26.95 -22.76 -22.53
N TYR A 87 25.93 -22.16 -21.94
CA TYR A 87 25.49 -20.79 -22.25
C TYR A 87 24.71 -20.18 -21.07
N ILE A 88 24.63 -18.85 -21.01
CA ILE A 88 23.71 -18.12 -20.14
C ILE A 88 22.52 -17.67 -20.99
N GLN A 89 21.31 -17.97 -20.53
CA GLN A 89 20.05 -17.46 -21.06
C GLN A 89 19.66 -16.21 -20.28
N PHE A 90 19.40 -15.11 -20.98
CA PHE A 90 18.78 -13.91 -20.43
C PHE A 90 17.31 -13.81 -20.83
N THR A 91 16.53 -13.09 -20.05
CA THR A 91 15.19 -12.58 -20.41
C THR A 91 15.30 -11.07 -20.51
N ALA A 92 14.88 -10.50 -21.64
CA ALA A 92 14.96 -9.07 -21.87
C ALA A 92 14.03 -8.27 -20.93
N LYS A 93 14.47 -7.10 -20.47
CA LYS A 93 13.66 -6.16 -19.67
C LYS A 93 13.51 -4.83 -20.41
N GLY A 94 12.34 -4.60 -20.95
CA GLY A 94 12.00 -3.50 -21.85
C GLY A 94 12.58 -3.66 -23.25
N ASP A 95 12.06 -2.85 -24.17
CA ASP A 95 12.52 -2.80 -25.56
C ASP A 95 13.88 -2.10 -25.66
N THR A 96 14.91 -2.83 -26.09
CA THR A 96 16.28 -2.31 -26.22
C THR A 96 16.91 -2.62 -27.58
N SER A 97 17.75 -1.71 -28.08
CA SER A 97 18.33 -1.81 -29.43
C SER A 97 19.76 -1.24 -29.51
N GLY A 98 20.35 -1.21 -30.70
CA GLY A 98 21.75 -0.80 -30.93
C GLY A 98 22.72 -1.97 -30.95
N THR A 99 23.99 -1.72 -31.24
CA THR A 99 25.00 -2.79 -31.39
C THR A 99 26.03 -2.76 -30.27
N ILE A 100 26.18 -3.87 -29.54
CA ILE A 100 27.15 -4.02 -28.45
C ILE A 100 27.95 -5.32 -28.59
N ALA A 101 29.17 -5.33 -28.07
CA ALA A 101 29.99 -6.52 -27.93
C ALA A 101 30.31 -6.74 -26.45
N MET A 102 29.93 -7.90 -25.91
CA MET A 102 30.14 -8.27 -24.52
C MET A 102 31.26 -9.31 -24.42
N THR A 103 32.31 -9.02 -23.66
CA THR A 103 33.34 -10.00 -23.29
C THR A 103 32.94 -10.69 -22.00
N ILE A 104 32.78 -12.00 -22.06
CA ILE A 104 32.40 -12.86 -20.93
C ILE A 104 33.64 -13.61 -20.46
N LYS A 105 33.91 -13.54 -19.17
CA LYS A 105 34.92 -14.36 -18.48
C LYS A 105 34.30 -15.01 -17.25
N GLY A 106 34.94 -16.05 -16.74
CA GLY A 106 34.63 -16.61 -15.43
C GLY A 106 35.48 -15.96 -14.35
N GLU A 107 35.04 -16.01 -13.10
CA GLU A 107 35.91 -15.78 -11.94
C GLU A 107 36.83 -17.00 -11.75
N ASN A 108 38.14 -16.77 -11.65
CA ASN A 108 39.14 -17.81 -11.49
C ASN A 108 39.31 -18.23 -10.03
N THR A 109 38.25 -18.83 -9.46
CA THR A 109 38.21 -19.38 -8.10
C THR A 109 37.37 -20.65 -8.09
N ALA A 110 37.66 -21.58 -7.17
CA ALA A 110 36.79 -22.75 -6.97
C ALA A 110 35.55 -22.44 -6.14
N GLN A 111 35.60 -21.41 -5.28
CA GLN A 111 34.48 -21.01 -4.42
C GLN A 111 34.30 -19.51 -4.52
N SER A 112 33.40 -19.07 -5.41
CA SER A 112 33.05 -17.66 -5.54
C SER A 112 32.14 -17.21 -4.41
N ILE A 113 32.41 -16.04 -3.85
CA ILE A 113 31.57 -15.41 -2.82
C ILE A 113 30.48 -14.54 -3.46
N PRO A 114 29.32 -14.37 -2.80
CA PRO A 114 28.29 -13.42 -3.23
C PRO A 114 28.86 -12.01 -3.45
N PHE A 115 28.20 -11.23 -4.29
CA PHE A 115 28.54 -9.82 -4.47
C PHE A 115 28.15 -9.01 -3.23
N GLU A 116 28.85 -7.90 -3.02
CA GLU A 116 28.57 -6.95 -1.94
C GLU A 116 28.53 -5.54 -2.55
N ASN A 117 27.76 -4.63 -1.95
CA ASN A 117 27.75 -3.19 -2.26
C ASN A 117 29.05 -2.51 -1.77
N LYS A 118 30.17 -2.93 -2.34
CA LYS A 118 31.54 -2.55 -1.95
C LYS A 118 32.32 -2.13 -3.18
N ILE A 119 33.11 -1.06 -3.04
CA ILE A 119 33.95 -0.56 -4.14
C ILE A 119 34.84 -1.67 -4.71
N TYR A 120 34.91 -1.73 -6.05
CA TYR A 120 35.70 -2.70 -6.81
C TYR A 120 35.34 -4.18 -6.56
N ASN A 121 34.11 -4.51 -6.08
CA ASN A 121 33.72 -5.89 -5.77
C ASN A 121 33.75 -6.82 -7.00
N ILE A 122 33.47 -6.29 -8.20
CA ILE A 122 33.51 -7.06 -9.44
C ILE A 122 34.89 -6.92 -10.08
N SER A 123 35.41 -5.69 -10.19
CA SER A 123 36.69 -5.38 -10.84
C SER A 123 37.91 -6.07 -10.24
N ASN A 124 37.92 -6.33 -8.93
CA ASN A 124 39.06 -6.96 -8.26
C ASN A 124 39.06 -8.49 -8.34
N ARG A 125 38.00 -9.11 -8.86
CA ARG A 125 37.93 -10.56 -8.99
C ARG A 125 38.86 -11.01 -10.12
N SER A 126 39.75 -11.96 -9.82
CA SER A 126 40.62 -12.57 -10.83
C SER A 126 39.78 -13.34 -11.84
N THR A 127 40.03 -13.17 -13.14
CA THR A 127 39.25 -13.83 -14.20
C THR A 127 39.98 -15.00 -14.83
N THR A 128 39.22 -15.94 -15.43
CA THR A 128 39.74 -17.02 -16.29
C THR A 128 40.55 -16.48 -17.48
N ASN A 129 41.42 -17.33 -18.02
CA ASN A 129 42.11 -17.08 -19.29
C ASN A 129 41.14 -17.25 -20.48
N ALA A 130 40.30 -18.29 -20.43
CA ALA A 130 39.21 -18.49 -21.36
C ALA A 130 38.24 -17.31 -21.29
N ASN A 131 37.82 -16.84 -22.46
CA ASN A 131 36.86 -15.77 -22.63
C ASN A 131 36.07 -15.96 -23.92
N VAL A 132 34.88 -15.39 -23.98
CA VAL A 132 33.98 -15.43 -25.13
C VAL A 132 33.50 -14.02 -25.44
N ILE A 133 33.46 -13.65 -26.72
CA ILE A 133 32.88 -12.38 -27.17
C ILE A 133 31.48 -12.65 -27.73
N TRP A 134 30.47 -12.00 -27.16
CA TRP A 134 29.09 -12.02 -27.61
C TRP A 134 28.75 -10.74 -28.36
N ASN A 135 28.54 -10.86 -29.68
CA ASN A 135 28.17 -9.74 -30.52
C ASN A 135 26.64 -9.65 -30.65
N LEU A 136 26.06 -8.58 -30.14
CA LEU A 136 24.64 -8.31 -30.12
C LEU A 136 24.30 -7.20 -31.12
N THR A 137 23.70 -7.57 -32.25
CA THR A 137 23.35 -6.65 -33.35
C THR A 137 21.85 -6.48 -33.56
N LYS A 138 21.03 -7.33 -32.95
CA LYS A 138 19.56 -7.33 -33.07
C LYS A 138 18.91 -6.78 -31.81
N SER A 139 17.83 -6.02 -31.96
CA SER A 139 17.02 -5.54 -30.84
C SER A 139 16.44 -6.67 -30.01
N TRP A 140 16.21 -6.40 -28.72
CA TRP A 140 15.44 -7.25 -27.82
C TRP A 140 14.09 -6.59 -27.57
N ALA A 141 13.01 -7.37 -27.65
CA ALA A 141 11.70 -6.94 -27.17
C ALA A 141 11.54 -7.30 -25.69
N ASP A 142 10.69 -6.59 -24.96
CA ASP A 142 10.40 -6.88 -23.56
C ASP A 142 9.98 -8.35 -23.36
N GLU A 143 10.44 -8.96 -22.26
CA GLU A 143 10.25 -10.37 -21.87
C GLU A 143 10.75 -11.43 -22.88
N GLU A 144 11.44 -11.04 -23.97
CA GLU A 144 11.94 -11.99 -24.96
C GLU A 144 13.05 -12.88 -24.36
N THR A 145 12.95 -14.21 -24.55
CA THR A 145 13.89 -15.22 -24.01
C THR A 145 14.32 -16.23 -25.09
N GLU A 146 14.64 -15.71 -26.26
CA GLU A 146 14.90 -16.51 -27.46
C GLU A 146 16.40 -16.77 -27.71
N SER A 147 16.72 -17.31 -28.88
CA SER A 147 18.10 -17.66 -29.26
C SER A 147 19.07 -16.47 -29.28
N ILE A 148 18.60 -15.23 -29.43
CA ILE A 148 19.45 -14.03 -29.51
C ILE A 148 19.78 -13.45 -28.13
N GLN A 149 19.05 -13.86 -27.09
CA GLN A 149 19.34 -13.57 -25.67
C GLN A 149 20.22 -14.66 -25.02
N LYS A 150 20.68 -15.65 -25.79
CA LYS A 150 21.64 -16.67 -25.35
C LYS A 150 23.07 -16.20 -25.64
N THR A 151 23.95 -16.34 -24.66
CA THR A 151 25.39 -16.18 -24.91
C THR A 151 25.87 -17.24 -25.92
N PRO A 152 27.00 -17.00 -26.63
CA PRO A 152 27.67 -18.06 -27.37
C PRO A 152 28.17 -19.16 -26.41
N ASN A 153 28.70 -20.23 -26.98
CA ASN A 153 29.17 -21.36 -26.19
C ASN A 153 30.32 -20.95 -25.25
N ILE A 154 30.07 -20.98 -23.94
CA ILE A 154 31.01 -20.65 -22.86
C ILE A 154 31.64 -21.90 -22.20
N SER A 155 31.54 -23.07 -22.84
CA SER A 155 32.04 -24.34 -22.28
C SER A 155 33.51 -24.31 -21.88
N ALA A 156 34.35 -23.57 -22.59
CA ALA A 156 35.78 -23.41 -22.25
C ALA A 156 35.99 -22.69 -20.91
N ILE A 157 35.14 -21.71 -20.59
CA ILE A 157 35.19 -20.97 -19.32
C ILE A 157 34.79 -21.91 -18.17
N VAL A 158 33.65 -22.61 -18.33
CA VAL A 158 33.18 -23.59 -17.34
C VAL A 158 34.21 -24.70 -17.12
N SER A 159 34.80 -25.22 -18.21
CA SER A 159 35.83 -26.26 -18.15
C SER A 159 37.07 -25.77 -17.40
N GLU A 160 37.53 -24.54 -17.61
CA GLU A 160 38.68 -23.98 -16.89
C GLU A 160 38.41 -23.91 -15.39
N ILE A 161 37.23 -23.42 -14.98
CA ILE A 161 36.85 -23.29 -13.56
C ILE A 161 36.81 -24.66 -12.87
N ILE A 162 36.15 -25.66 -13.47
CA ILE A 162 35.98 -26.97 -12.82
C ILE A 162 37.27 -27.81 -12.79
N THR A 163 38.25 -27.52 -13.66
CA THR A 163 39.49 -28.31 -13.76
C THR A 163 40.69 -27.69 -13.05
N SER A 164 40.76 -26.35 -12.94
CA SER A 164 42.03 -25.67 -12.60
C SER A 164 42.12 -25.13 -11.17
N ASN A 165 41.04 -25.13 -10.38
CA ASN A 165 40.98 -24.36 -9.13
C ASN A 165 40.66 -25.16 -7.85
N GLY A 166 40.58 -26.49 -7.91
CA GLY A 166 40.15 -27.30 -6.75
C GLY A 166 38.63 -27.31 -6.56
N TRP A 167 37.90 -27.27 -7.68
CA TRP A 167 36.44 -27.32 -7.76
C TRP A 167 35.84 -28.47 -6.94
N LYS A 168 34.69 -28.20 -6.31
CA LYS A 168 33.85 -29.20 -5.64
C LYS A 168 32.43 -29.13 -6.19
N ASN A 169 31.78 -30.28 -6.25
CA ASN A 169 30.38 -30.39 -6.63
C ASN A 169 29.51 -29.49 -5.71
N GLY A 170 28.64 -28.67 -6.29
CA GLY A 170 27.79 -27.72 -5.56
C GLY A 170 28.40 -26.34 -5.32
N ASN A 171 29.67 -26.12 -5.68
CA ASN A 171 30.25 -24.78 -5.62
C ASN A 171 29.59 -23.81 -6.64
N PRO A 172 29.67 -22.49 -6.44
CA PRO A 172 29.11 -21.51 -7.36
C PRO A 172 30.06 -21.22 -8.53
N ILE A 173 29.50 -20.91 -9.69
CA ILE A 173 30.23 -20.37 -10.84
C ILE A 173 29.84 -18.91 -11.05
N THR A 174 30.85 -18.04 -11.13
CA THR A 174 30.64 -16.61 -11.37
C THR A 174 31.18 -16.20 -12.72
N PHE A 175 30.41 -15.40 -13.45
CA PHE A 175 30.79 -14.76 -14.71
C PHE A 175 30.91 -13.26 -14.52
N ILE A 176 31.94 -12.70 -15.15
CA ILE A 176 32.24 -11.27 -15.17
C ILE A 176 32.14 -10.82 -16.62
N ILE A 177 31.23 -9.88 -16.88
CA ILE A 177 30.86 -9.45 -18.22
C ILE A 177 31.12 -7.96 -18.35
N ASN A 178 31.89 -7.60 -19.38
CA ASN A 178 32.23 -6.22 -19.71
C ASN A 178 31.86 -5.95 -21.17
N GLY A 179 31.47 -4.74 -21.53
CA GLY A 179 30.98 -4.48 -22.89
C GLY A 179 31.43 -3.17 -23.53
N THR A 180 31.09 -3.03 -24.80
CA THR A 180 31.09 -1.75 -25.53
C THR A 180 29.65 -1.23 -25.64
N GLY A 181 29.45 0.07 -25.72
CA GLY A 181 28.12 0.65 -25.86
C GLY A 181 28.08 2.14 -25.53
N ASP A 182 26.89 2.71 -25.58
CA ASP A 182 26.59 4.08 -25.18
C ASP A 182 25.10 4.20 -24.86
N ARG A 183 24.63 5.43 -24.57
CA ARG A 183 23.22 5.72 -24.26
C ARG A 183 22.20 5.25 -25.31
N SER A 184 22.64 4.99 -26.55
CA SER A 184 21.79 4.48 -27.66
C SER A 184 22.09 3.02 -28.02
N ASN A 185 23.10 2.41 -27.42
CA ASN A 185 23.58 1.06 -27.72
C ASN A 185 23.82 0.29 -26.41
N TYR A 186 22.76 -0.33 -25.89
CA TYR A 186 22.79 -1.14 -24.67
C TYR A 186 21.73 -2.26 -24.74
N ARG A 187 21.78 -3.23 -23.82
CA ARG A 187 20.68 -4.18 -23.58
C ARG A 187 20.30 -4.18 -22.12
N LYS A 188 19.08 -4.60 -21.82
CA LYS A 188 18.62 -4.80 -20.46
C LYS A 188 18.02 -6.17 -20.30
N ALA A 189 18.33 -6.80 -19.17
CA ALA A 189 17.76 -8.08 -18.77
C ALA A 189 17.13 -7.96 -17.38
N TYR A 190 16.24 -8.88 -17.03
CA TYR A 190 15.78 -8.99 -15.65
C TYR A 190 16.94 -9.40 -14.73
N SER A 191 17.05 -8.70 -13.60
CA SER A 191 17.81 -9.16 -12.43
C SER A 191 16.92 -10.03 -11.53
N PHE A 192 17.51 -10.58 -10.47
CA PHE A 192 16.77 -11.24 -9.41
C PHE A 192 15.72 -10.34 -8.76
N ASP A 193 16.10 -9.12 -8.36
CA ASP A 193 15.20 -8.18 -7.68
C ASP A 193 14.15 -7.55 -8.62
N GLY A 194 14.38 -7.62 -9.93
CA GLY A 194 13.38 -7.27 -10.93
C GLY A 194 12.29 -8.33 -11.04
N ASN A 195 12.69 -9.59 -11.24
CA ASN A 195 11.82 -10.76 -11.21
C ASN A 195 12.69 -12.04 -11.16
N ALA A 196 12.69 -12.71 -10.01
CA ALA A 196 13.50 -13.92 -9.79
C ALA A 196 13.25 -15.03 -10.82
N SER A 197 12.01 -15.19 -11.30
CA SER A 197 11.64 -16.21 -12.29
C SER A 197 12.19 -15.91 -13.70
N LEU A 198 12.49 -14.63 -13.99
CA LEU A 198 12.96 -14.16 -15.29
C LEU A 198 14.46 -13.83 -15.32
N ALA A 199 15.14 -13.86 -14.17
CA ALA A 199 16.58 -13.61 -14.04
C ALA A 199 17.45 -14.49 -14.97
N ALA A 200 18.77 -14.25 -14.99
CA ALA A 200 19.66 -15.05 -15.84
C ALA A 200 19.69 -16.54 -15.42
N LYS A 201 19.82 -17.43 -16.41
CA LYS A 201 19.93 -18.89 -16.21
C LYS A 201 21.17 -19.47 -16.87
N LEU A 202 22.02 -20.15 -16.10
CA LEU A 202 23.12 -20.93 -16.62
C LEU A 202 22.61 -22.30 -17.11
N VAL A 203 23.00 -22.70 -18.31
CA VAL A 203 22.73 -24.02 -18.87
C VAL A 203 24.04 -24.69 -19.29
N VAL A 204 24.29 -25.90 -18.78
CA VAL A 204 25.52 -26.66 -19.09
C VAL A 204 25.16 -28.08 -19.52
N ALA A 205 25.61 -28.46 -20.71
CA ALA A 205 25.57 -29.82 -21.20
C ALA A 205 26.94 -30.48 -21.00
N TYR A 206 27.00 -31.60 -20.29
CA TYR A 206 28.24 -32.31 -20.02
C TYR A 206 28.05 -33.83 -20.10
N THR A 207 29.16 -34.55 -20.16
CA THR A 207 29.18 -36.02 -20.05
C THR A 207 29.87 -36.39 -18.75
N SER A 208 29.25 -37.29 -17.97
CA SER A 208 29.87 -37.87 -16.78
C SER A 208 31.04 -38.75 -17.21
N ASN A 209 32.13 -38.71 -16.46
CA ASN A 209 33.26 -39.62 -16.63
C ASN A 209 33.22 -40.78 -15.63
N SER A 210 32.12 -40.91 -14.87
CA SER A 210 31.94 -41.96 -13.87
C SER A 210 31.09 -43.11 -14.40
N ASN A 211 31.46 -44.36 -14.12
CA ASN A 211 30.70 -45.56 -14.49
C ASN A 211 29.58 -45.85 -13.49
N HIS A 212 29.82 -45.66 -12.20
CA HIS A 212 28.83 -45.83 -11.12
C HIS A 212 28.76 -44.54 -10.31
N ASP A 213 27.58 -43.93 -10.24
CA ASP A 213 27.31 -42.68 -9.52
C ASP A 213 25.81 -42.61 -9.20
N LEU A 214 25.45 -42.90 -7.95
CA LEU A 214 24.08 -42.79 -7.45
C LEU A 214 23.97 -41.62 -6.47
N ALA A 215 23.03 -40.73 -6.77
CA ALA A 215 22.79 -39.55 -5.95
C ALA A 215 21.42 -39.58 -5.27
N LEU A 216 21.34 -38.97 -4.10
CA LEU A 216 20.08 -38.55 -3.51
C LEU A 216 19.74 -37.14 -4.01
N SER A 217 18.58 -37.02 -4.65
CA SER A 217 18.11 -35.76 -5.27
C SER A 217 17.03 -35.05 -4.46
N ALA A 218 16.30 -35.75 -3.58
CA ALA A 218 15.36 -35.15 -2.64
C ALA A 218 14.98 -36.12 -1.51
N ILE A 219 14.59 -35.58 -0.35
CA ILE A 219 13.78 -36.27 0.66
C ILE A 219 12.32 -35.89 0.38
N ILE A 220 11.47 -36.87 0.11
CA ILE A 220 10.08 -36.68 -0.31
C ILE A 220 9.11 -36.68 0.87
N ASN A 221 9.34 -37.56 1.85
CA ASN A 221 8.54 -37.64 3.06
C ASN A 221 9.40 -38.10 4.25
N PRO A 222 9.19 -37.58 5.47
CA PRO A 222 8.34 -36.42 5.82
C PRO A 222 8.79 -35.11 5.18
N THR A 223 7.85 -34.17 5.03
CA THR A 223 8.09 -32.78 4.61
C THR A 223 8.69 -31.95 5.75
N THR A 224 9.01 -30.68 5.50
CA THR A 224 9.61 -29.77 6.49
C THR A 224 8.75 -29.55 7.74
N ASN A 225 7.42 -29.64 7.61
CA ASN A 225 6.47 -29.61 8.71
C ASN A 225 5.60 -30.86 8.66
N SER A 226 5.35 -31.52 9.78
CA SER A 226 4.51 -32.73 9.82
C SER A 226 3.79 -32.85 11.16
N TYR A 227 2.57 -33.39 11.17
CA TYR A 227 1.92 -33.71 12.44
C TYR A 227 2.56 -34.92 13.12
N ALA A 228 2.44 -34.96 14.45
CA ALA A 228 2.90 -36.08 15.25
C ALA A 228 2.37 -37.42 14.73
N ASN A 229 3.28 -38.33 14.33
CA ASN A 229 2.93 -39.65 13.81
C ASN A 229 4.03 -40.68 14.16
N PRO A 230 3.73 -41.71 14.97
CA PRO A 230 4.69 -42.74 15.36
C PRO A 230 5.08 -43.71 14.23
N ALA A 231 4.38 -43.67 13.09
CA ALA A 231 4.61 -44.53 11.94
C ALA A 231 4.69 -43.71 10.65
N THR A 232 5.57 -42.71 10.63
CA THR A 232 5.75 -41.82 9.47
C THR A 232 6.52 -42.55 8.36
N PRO A 233 5.96 -42.69 7.14
CA PRO A 233 6.71 -43.27 6.02
C PRO A 233 7.93 -42.41 5.68
N VAL A 234 9.04 -43.03 5.27
CA VAL A 234 10.21 -42.29 4.78
C VAL A 234 10.37 -42.56 3.29
N GLN A 235 10.51 -41.50 2.50
CA GLN A 235 10.65 -41.58 1.05
C GLN A 235 11.75 -40.67 0.56
N VAL A 236 12.59 -41.17 -0.35
CA VAL A 236 13.71 -40.43 -0.95
C VAL A 236 13.75 -40.63 -2.45
N LYS A 237 14.22 -39.63 -3.19
CA LYS A 237 14.40 -39.71 -4.64
C LYS A 237 15.86 -39.98 -5.00
N ILE A 238 16.11 -41.10 -5.65
CA ILE A 238 17.44 -41.57 -6.06
C ILE A 238 17.59 -41.37 -7.57
N SER A 239 18.76 -40.94 -8.03
CA SER A 239 19.08 -40.76 -9.46
C SER A 239 20.39 -41.44 -9.84
N ASN A 240 20.47 -42.00 -11.05
CA ASN A 240 21.71 -42.57 -11.59
C ASN A 240 22.38 -41.60 -12.58
N TYR A 241 23.52 -41.03 -12.17
CA TYR A 241 24.35 -40.15 -13.00
C TYR A 241 25.56 -40.87 -13.62
N GLY A 242 25.73 -42.15 -13.30
CA GLY A 242 26.79 -42.99 -13.86
C GLY A 242 26.49 -43.47 -15.28
N ASN A 243 27.54 -43.90 -15.99
CA ASN A 243 27.44 -44.46 -17.34
C ASN A 243 27.10 -45.97 -17.37
N SER A 244 26.78 -46.57 -16.23
CA SER A 244 26.34 -47.97 -16.11
C SER A 244 25.00 -48.08 -15.39
N ILE A 245 24.23 -49.13 -15.69
CA ILE A 245 23.01 -49.45 -14.95
C ILE A 245 23.38 -49.75 -13.49
N ALA A 246 22.72 -49.07 -12.55
CA ALA A 246 22.91 -49.29 -11.11
C ALA A 246 21.89 -50.32 -10.60
N SER A 247 22.33 -51.30 -9.83
CA SER A 247 21.44 -52.30 -9.20
C SER A 247 22.06 -52.82 -7.90
N ASN A 248 21.23 -53.34 -6.98
CA ASN A 248 21.66 -53.84 -5.67
C ASN A 248 22.40 -52.79 -4.84
N TYR A 249 21.85 -51.58 -4.79
CA TYR A 249 22.37 -50.47 -3.98
C TYR A 249 21.60 -50.38 -2.65
N ASP A 250 22.29 -49.97 -1.60
CA ASP A 250 21.71 -49.80 -0.27
C ASP A 250 21.25 -48.36 -0.07
N VAL A 251 20.08 -48.19 0.54
CA VAL A 251 19.52 -46.89 0.92
C VAL A 251 19.35 -46.89 2.43
N SER A 252 19.82 -45.85 3.12
CA SER A 252 19.73 -45.73 4.57
C SER A 252 19.09 -44.42 5.00
N TYR A 253 18.49 -44.38 6.18
CA TYR A 253 18.13 -43.12 6.83
C TYR A 253 18.35 -43.14 8.35
N SER A 254 18.60 -41.96 8.88
CA SER A 254 18.84 -41.68 10.29
C SER A 254 17.96 -40.54 10.77
N ILE A 255 17.59 -40.57 12.06
CA ILE A 255 16.88 -39.48 12.74
C ILE A 255 17.74 -39.00 13.92
N ASN A 256 18.02 -37.70 13.96
CA ASN A 256 18.91 -37.06 14.94
C ASN A 256 20.28 -37.74 15.04
N GLY A 257 20.81 -38.17 13.88
CA GLY A 257 22.08 -38.90 13.78
C GLY A 257 22.02 -40.40 14.12
N ASN A 258 20.88 -40.92 14.57
CA ASN A 258 20.71 -42.34 14.87
C ASN A 258 20.21 -43.09 13.63
N LEU A 259 20.97 -44.07 13.14
CA LEU A 259 20.56 -44.92 12.02
C LEU A 259 19.30 -45.72 12.37
N ILE A 260 18.26 -45.58 11.56
CA ILE A 260 16.98 -46.25 11.76
C ILE A 260 16.83 -47.45 10.83
N ALA A 261 17.20 -47.30 9.55
CA ALA A 261 17.08 -48.37 8.56
C ALA A 261 18.18 -48.29 7.50
N THR A 262 18.55 -49.48 6.99
CA THR A 262 19.30 -49.69 5.75
C THR A 262 18.58 -50.78 4.98
N GLU A 263 18.14 -50.49 3.76
CA GLU A 263 17.38 -51.39 2.91
C GLU A 263 18.03 -51.48 1.52
N THR A 264 18.18 -52.69 0.98
CA THR A 264 18.77 -52.91 -0.35
C THR A 264 17.69 -52.80 -1.43
N SER A 265 17.93 -51.94 -2.42
CA SER A 265 17.11 -51.85 -3.63
C SER A 265 17.65 -52.75 -4.74
N ASN A 266 16.84 -53.72 -5.14
CA ASN A 266 17.14 -54.62 -6.26
C ASN A 266 16.60 -54.10 -7.61
N THR A 267 15.86 -52.99 -7.60
CA THR A 267 15.29 -52.38 -8.82
C THR A 267 16.42 -51.72 -9.60
N PRO A 268 16.75 -52.19 -10.82
CA PRO A 268 17.77 -51.57 -11.64
C PRO A 268 17.37 -50.14 -12.01
N LEU A 269 18.30 -49.20 -11.91
CA LEU A 269 18.13 -47.81 -12.30
C LEU A 269 18.96 -47.57 -13.56
N SER A 270 18.28 -47.29 -14.68
CA SER A 270 18.94 -47.05 -15.96
C SER A 270 19.75 -45.76 -15.93
N ILE A 271 20.64 -45.60 -16.90
CA ILE A 271 21.46 -44.38 -17.06
C ILE A 271 20.53 -43.16 -17.17
N GLY A 272 20.68 -42.19 -16.28
CA GLY A 272 19.86 -40.97 -16.22
C GLY A 272 18.48 -41.10 -15.59
N GLU A 273 18.10 -42.29 -15.12
CA GLU A 273 16.80 -42.54 -14.52
C GLU A 273 16.76 -42.11 -13.05
N SER A 274 15.58 -41.71 -12.57
CA SER A 274 15.32 -41.46 -11.15
C SER A 274 14.15 -42.31 -10.66
N THR A 275 14.17 -42.69 -9.38
CA THR A 275 13.08 -43.40 -8.72
C THR A 275 12.81 -42.87 -7.31
N ILE A 276 11.58 -43.05 -6.81
CA ILE A 276 11.24 -42.80 -5.40
C ILE A 276 11.35 -44.11 -4.65
N PHE A 277 12.31 -44.19 -3.73
CA PHE A 277 12.46 -45.30 -2.81
C PHE A 277 11.63 -45.04 -1.56
N THR A 278 10.78 -46.00 -1.18
CA THR A 278 9.97 -45.95 0.04
C THR A 278 10.48 -47.00 1.02
N PHE A 279 10.94 -46.55 2.19
CA PHE A 279 11.39 -47.46 3.24
C PHE A 279 10.21 -48.26 3.79
N THR A 280 10.43 -49.55 4.03
CA THR A 280 9.47 -50.38 4.75
C THR A 280 9.43 -50.02 6.24
N GLN A 281 10.59 -49.65 6.81
CA GLN A 281 10.70 -49.19 8.19
C GLN A 281 10.31 -47.71 8.31
N THR A 282 9.23 -47.43 9.04
CA THR A 282 8.74 -46.07 9.32
C THR A 282 9.54 -45.37 10.43
N ALA A 283 9.56 -44.04 10.42
CA ALA A 283 10.12 -43.18 11.47
C ALA A 283 9.09 -42.92 12.59
N ASP A 284 9.53 -42.96 13.86
CA ASP A 284 8.73 -42.55 15.03
C ASP A 284 8.88 -41.04 15.26
N LEU A 285 7.88 -40.27 14.84
CA LEU A 285 7.79 -38.82 14.99
C LEU A 285 6.60 -38.44 15.89
N LYS A 286 6.35 -39.17 16.97
CA LYS A 286 5.17 -38.92 17.84
C LYS A 286 5.27 -37.71 18.77
N THR A 287 6.48 -37.18 18.98
CA THR A 287 6.69 -36.05 19.91
C THR A 287 6.91 -34.78 19.11
N THR A 288 6.25 -33.69 19.49
CA THR A 288 6.47 -32.39 18.85
C THR A 288 7.90 -31.89 19.04
N GLY A 289 8.42 -31.15 18.06
CA GLY A 289 9.77 -30.60 18.08
C GLY A 289 10.52 -30.83 16.76
N ASN A 290 11.78 -30.41 16.73
CA ASN A 290 12.61 -30.50 15.52
C ASN A 290 13.39 -31.81 15.48
N TYR A 291 13.38 -32.46 14.31
CA TYR A 291 14.12 -33.68 14.00
C TYR A 291 15.04 -33.42 12.82
N ASN A 292 16.28 -33.89 12.87
CA ASN A 292 17.18 -33.93 11.72
C ASN A 292 17.07 -35.30 11.05
N LEU A 293 16.53 -35.35 9.84
CA LEU A 293 16.51 -36.56 9.02
C LEU A 293 17.64 -36.51 8.02
N SER A 294 18.49 -37.53 8.02
CA SER A 294 19.51 -37.72 6.98
C SER A 294 19.30 -39.04 6.26
N ALA A 295 19.40 -39.06 4.95
CA ALA A 295 19.37 -40.28 4.14
C ALA A 295 20.67 -40.42 3.35
N SER A 296 21.05 -41.66 3.04
CA SER A 296 22.18 -41.97 2.17
C SER A 296 21.87 -43.08 1.17
N VAL A 297 22.53 -43.06 0.01
CA VAL A 297 22.54 -44.16 -0.97
C VAL A 297 23.97 -44.63 -1.19
N THR A 298 24.19 -45.94 -1.27
CA THR A 298 25.53 -46.52 -1.48
C THR A 298 25.47 -47.66 -2.49
N ILE A 299 26.35 -47.60 -3.48
CA ILE A 299 26.63 -48.69 -4.41
C ILE A 299 28.14 -48.97 -4.41
N ASN A 300 28.54 -50.21 -4.71
CA ASN A 300 29.97 -50.52 -4.87
C ASN A 300 30.58 -49.69 -6.00
N ASP A 301 31.81 -49.24 -5.78
CA ASP A 301 32.59 -48.44 -6.72
C ASP A 301 31.87 -47.14 -7.17
N ASP A 302 31.03 -46.57 -6.31
CA ASP A 302 30.50 -45.21 -6.53
C ASP A 302 31.65 -44.20 -6.59
N GLU A 303 31.81 -43.56 -7.74
CA GLU A 303 32.94 -42.68 -8.03
C GLU A 303 32.68 -41.22 -7.59
N ASP A 304 31.44 -40.82 -7.28
CA ASP A 304 31.09 -39.50 -6.70
C ASP A 304 30.28 -39.62 -5.40
N THR A 305 30.94 -40.08 -4.34
CA THR A 305 30.33 -40.20 -3.01
C THR A 305 29.80 -38.89 -2.38
N SER A 306 30.08 -37.72 -2.99
CA SER A 306 29.70 -36.41 -2.43
C SER A 306 28.19 -36.12 -2.53
N ASN A 307 27.49 -36.80 -3.45
CA ASN A 307 26.07 -36.60 -3.73
C ASN A 307 25.19 -37.71 -3.10
N ASN A 308 25.80 -38.63 -2.36
CA ASN A 308 25.15 -39.81 -1.82
C ASN A 308 24.31 -39.53 -0.58
N THR A 309 24.47 -38.39 0.08
CA THR A 309 23.82 -38.08 1.36
C THR A 309 23.04 -36.77 1.27
N LEU A 310 21.80 -36.77 1.79
CA LEU A 310 21.01 -35.57 2.02
C LEU A 310 20.55 -35.51 3.48
N ALA A 311 20.41 -34.30 4.02
CA ALA A 311 19.82 -34.07 5.33
C ALA A 311 18.82 -32.91 5.30
N THR A 312 17.79 -33.00 6.12
CA THR A 312 16.77 -31.97 6.30
C THR A 312 16.31 -31.89 7.75
N SER A 313 15.79 -30.72 8.15
CA SER A 313 15.13 -30.54 9.45
C SER A 313 13.61 -30.63 9.28
N ILE A 314 12.96 -31.38 10.14
CA ILE A 314 11.51 -31.60 10.18
C ILE A 314 10.98 -31.01 11.49
N SER A 315 10.00 -30.13 11.42
CA SER A 315 9.25 -29.63 12.56
C SER A 315 7.98 -30.47 12.76
N VAL A 316 7.92 -31.18 13.89
CA VAL A 316 6.75 -31.98 14.26
C VAL A 316 5.82 -31.17 15.15
N ILE A 317 4.55 -31.07 14.76
CA ILE A 317 3.53 -30.18 15.34
C ILE A 317 2.29 -30.97 15.80
N ASN A 318 1.46 -30.36 16.65
CA ASN A 318 0.21 -30.96 17.13
C ASN A 318 -0.89 -30.87 16.06
N GLU A 319 -1.63 -31.97 15.84
CA GLU A 319 -2.79 -31.97 14.92
C GLU A 319 -4.02 -31.26 15.55
N ILE A 320 -4.14 -31.34 16.86
CA ILE A 320 -5.23 -30.74 17.64
C ILE A 320 -4.61 -29.75 18.62
N GLU A 321 -5.01 -28.49 18.52
CA GLU A 321 -4.58 -27.41 19.41
C GLU A 321 -5.64 -27.12 20.49
N ASP A 322 -5.29 -26.38 21.53
CA ASP A 322 -6.30 -25.80 22.42
C ASP A 322 -7.11 -24.72 21.68
N ILE A 323 -8.38 -24.48 22.07
CA ILE A 323 -9.22 -23.42 21.47
C ILE A 323 -8.53 -22.05 21.45
N PHE A 324 -7.75 -21.72 22.48
CA PHE A 324 -7.02 -20.46 22.59
C PHE A 324 -5.58 -20.62 22.13
N PHE A 325 -5.39 -20.83 20.83
CA PHE A 325 -4.08 -20.91 20.20
C PHE A 325 -3.57 -19.53 19.76
N THR A 326 -2.25 -19.39 19.65
CA THR A 326 -1.56 -18.13 19.31
C THR A 326 -1.26 -18.00 17.82
N LYS A 327 -0.88 -16.79 17.40
CA LYS A 327 -0.34 -16.51 16.05
C LYS A 327 0.83 -17.42 15.69
N GLY A 328 1.08 -17.60 14.40
CA GLY A 328 2.11 -18.53 13.90
C GLY A 328 1.75 -20.01 14.10
N SER A 329 0.46 -20.30 14.27
CA SER A 329 -0.03 -21.66 14.47
C SER A 329 0.01 -22.47 13.18
N SER A 330 0.02 -23.80 13.32
CA SER A 330 0.03 -24.71 12.17
C SER A 330 -1.34 -24.91 11.52
N TRP A 331 -1.38 -25.10 10.21
CA TRP A 331 -2.63 -25.36 9.48
C TRP A 331 -2.43 -26.44 8.42
N ARG A 332 -3.47 -27.24 8.17
CA ARG A 332 -3.61 -27.94 6.90
C ARG A 332 -4.08 -26.95 5.86
N TYR A 333 -3.49 -26.97 4.67
CA TYR A 333 -3.86 -26.03 3.62
C TYR A 333 -3.94 -26.67 2.23
N LEU A 334 -4.77 -26.08 1.38
CA LEU A 334 -4.94 -26.42 -0.02
C LEU A 334 -4.78 -25.16 -0.87
N ASP A 335 -3.74 -25.16 -1.70
CA ASP A 335 -3.28 -24.06 -2.56
C ASP A 335 -3.19 -24.52 -4.03
N THR A 336 -4.10 -25.38 -4.47
CA THR A 336 -4.09 -25.97 -5.82
C THR A 336 -5.09 -25.33 -6.78
N GLY A 337 -5.92 -24.40 -6.29
CA GLY A 337 -7.03 -23.83 -7.05
C GLY A 337 -8.15 -24.82 -7.36
N THR A 338 -8.17 -25.99 -6.71
CA THR A 338 -9.21 -27.01 -6.97
C THR A 338 -10.34 -26.91 -5.96
N ASN A 339 -11.57 -27.20 -6.39
CA ASN A 339 -12.71 -27.30 -5.48
C ASN A 339 -12.51 -28.44 -4.46
N PRO A 340 -12.47 -28.17 -3.14
CA PRO A 340 -12.33 -29.21 -2.11
C PRO A 340 -13.63 -30.00 -1.85
N GLY A 341 -14.74 -29.62 -2.47
CA GLY A 341 -16.07 -30.24 -2.34
C GLY A 341 -16.87 -29.73 -1.15
N ASP A 342 -18.20 -29.80 -1.21
CA ASP A 342 -19.13 -29.07 -0.32
C ASP A 342 -19.00 -29.37 1.19
N LEU A 343 -18.36 -30.47 1.56
CA LEU A 343 -18.19 -30.91 2.96
C LEU A 343 -16.84 -30.52 3.57
N TRP A 344 -15.97 -29.83 2.84
CA TRP A 344 -14.61 -29.50 3.28
C TRP A 344 -14.55 -28.73 4.60
N ASN A 345 -15.59 -27.95 4.91
CA ASN A 345 -15.71 -27.12 6.10
C ASN A 345 -16.31 -27.86 7.32
N THR A 346 -16.74 -29.11 7.16
CA THR A 346 -17.37 -29.92 8.22
C THR A 346 -16.36 -30.68 9.07
N SER A 347 -16.78 -31.15 10.25
CA SER A 347 -15.93 -31.91 11.18
C SER A 347 -15.42 -33.24 10.62
N ASP A 348 -16.21 -33.89 9.75
CA ASP A 348 -15.97 -35.28 9.35
C ASP A 348 -15.08 -35.40 8.10
N PHE A 349 -14.79 -34.29 7.42
CA PHE A 349 -13.95 -34.31 6.23
C PHE A 349 -12.50 -34.65 6.57
N ASN A 350 -11.95 -35.61 5.85
CA ASN A 350 -10.57 -36.06 5.98
C ASN A 350 -9.61 -35.23 5.11
N ALA A 351 -8.92 -34.27 5.73
CA ALA A 351 -7.94 -33.40 5.06
C ALA A 351 -6.50 -33.95 5.06
N ARG A 352 -6.28 -35.26 5.31
CA ARG A 352 -4.92 -35.85 5.38
C ARG A 352 -4.08 -35.71 4.10
N SER A 353 -4.71 -35.47 2.96
CA SER A 353 -4.01 -35.22 1.69
C SER A 353 -3.63 -33.76 1.47
N TRP A 354 -4.06 -32.84 2.35
CA TRP A 354 -3.70 -31.43 2.29
C TRP A 354 -2.31 -31.25 2.89
N LYS A 355 -1.57 -30.28 2.35
CA LYS A 355 -0.25 -29.91 2.85
C LYS A 355 -0.35 -29.35 4.27
N GLU A 356 0.75 -29.40 5.02
CA GLU A 356 0.86 -28.79 6.35
C GLU A 356 1.88 -27.65 6.34
N GLY A 357 1.55 -26.55 7.01
CA GLY A 357 2.43 -25.40 7.16
C GLY A 357 2.21 -24.68 8.49
N ILE A 358 3.06 -23.71 8.77
CA ILE A 358 2.92 -22.78 9.89
C ILE A 358 2.61 -21.40 9.34
N ALA A 359 1.68 -20.69 9.99
CA ALA A 359 1.49 -19.28 9.69
C ALA A 359 2.75 -18.50 10.09
N HIS A 360 3.10 -17.39 9.45
CA HIS A 360 2.36 -16.67 8.42
C HIS A 360 2.39 -17.38 7.04
N PHE A 361 1.23 -17.55 6.40
CA PHE A 361 1.13 -18.11 5.04
C PHE A 361 0.99 -16.99 4.02
N GLY A 362 1.61 -17.13 2.86
CA GLY A 362 1.46 -16.11 1.83
C GLY A 362 2.44 -16.20 0.67
N PHE A 363 2.55 -15.08 -0.05
CA PHE A 363 3.60 -14.77 -1.01
C PHE A 363 3.66 -13.24 -1.21
N GLY A 364 4.77 -12.73 -1.75
CA GLY A 364 4.91 -11.33 -2.17
C GLY A 364 5.55 -10.39 -1.15
N GLU A 365 5.58 -10.73 0.15
CA GLU A 365 5.97 -9.81 1.23
C GLU A 365 7.30 -10.18 1.91
N GLY A 366 7.72 -11.44 1.82
CA GLY A 366 9.02 -11.91 2.32
C GLY A 366 9.06 -12.21 3.82
N ASP A 367 7.93 -12.12 4.52
CA ASP A 367 7.77 -12.49 5.93
C ASP A 367 7.10 -13.86 6.13
N GLU A 368 6.81 -14.57 5.04
CA GLU A 368 6.03 -15.80 5.07
C GLU A 368 6.82 -16.97 5.62
N ALA A 369 6.28 -17.58 6.68
CA ALA A 369 6.82 -18.83 7.22
C ALA A 369 6.47 -20.03 6.32
N THR A 370 5.33 -19.97 5.64
CA THR A 370 4.93 -20.93 4.61
C THR A 370 4.54 -20.22 3.32
N ILE A 371 5.41 -20.28 2.32
CA ILE A 371 5.13 -19.80 0.97
C ILE A 371 4.10 -20.73 0.31
N ILE A 372 3.05 -20.16 -0.27
CA ILE A 372 1.99 -20.88 -1.01
C ILE A 372 1.97 -20.48 -2.49
N ASN A 373 1.30 -21.27 -3.33
CA ASN A 373 1.25 -20.99 -4.77
C ASN A 373 0.57 -19.65 -5.09
N GLU A 374 1.14 -18.85 -5.98
CA GLU A 374 0.51 -17.65 -6.55
C GLU A 374 -0.55 -17.97 -7.62
N GLY A 375 -1.28 -16.97 -8.09
CA GLY A 375 -2.13 -17.10 -9.28
C GLY A 375 -3.53 -17.68 -9.04
N LEU A 376 -3.99 -17.76 -7.78
CA LEU A 376 -5.25 -18.41 -7.42
C LEU A 376 -6.27 -17.43 -6.86
N ALA A 377 -7.56 -17.74 -7.09
CA ALA A 377 -8.66 -16.99 -6.52
C ALA A 377 -8.92 -17.36 -5.06
N THR A 378 -8.60 -18.59 -4.62
CA THR A 378 -8.99 -19.09 -3.30
C THR A 378 -7.98 -20.08 -2.71
N TYR A 379 -7.75 -19.94 -1.42
CA TYR A 379 -6.87 -20.76 -0.59
C TYR A 379 -7.66 -21.27 0.61
N TYR A 380 -7.46 -22.54 0.97
CA TYR A 380 -8.23 -23.17 2.05
C TYR A 380 -7.32 -23.58 3.19
N PHE A 381 -7.77 -23.33 4.42
CA PHE A 381 -7.06 -23.65 5.65
C PHE A 381 -7.98 -24.40 6.60
N ARG A 382 -7.44 -25.40 7.30
CA ARG A 382 -8.16 -26.19 8.30
C ARG A 382 -7.32 -26.49 9.52
N LYS A 383 -7.99 -26.39 10.68
CA LYS A 383 -7.43 -26.67 12.00
C LYS A 383 -8.44 -27.43 12.86
N LYS A 384 -7.95 -28.40 13.63
CA LYS A 384 -8.71 -29.02 14.72
C LYS A 384 -8.31 -28.37 16.03
N ILE A 385 -9.29 -28.13 16.89
CA ILE A 385 -9.08 -27.65 18.24
C ILE A 385 -9.84 -28.51 19.26
N ASP A 386 -9.37 -28.56 20.49
CA ASP A 386 -10.11 -29.13 21.61
C ASP A 386 -10.78 -28.03 22.45
N VAL A 387 -12.04 -28.28 22.80
CA VAL A 387 -12.83 -27.45 23.71
C VAL A 387 -13.25 -28.34 24.88
N PRO A 388 -12.52 -28.34 26.01
CA PRO A 388 -12.79 -29.28 27.10
C PRO A 388 -14.22 -29.21 27.64
N ASP A 389 -14.74 -27.98 27.79
CA ASP A 389 -16.11 -27.70 28.24
C ASP A 389 -16.63 -26.43 27.56
N VAL A 390 -17.60 -26.60 26.65
CA VAL A 390 -18.21 -25.47 25.93
C VAL A 390 -18.99 -24.54 26.85
N THR A 391 -19.48 -25.02 28.01
CA THR A 391 -20.24 -24.20 28.95
C THR A 391 -19.36 -23.21 29.72
N ALA A 392 -18.04 -23.39 29.67
CA ALA A 392 -17.07 -22.45 30.19
C ALA A 392 -16.69 -21.34 29.19
N LEU A 393 -17.12 -21.44 27.92
CA LEU A 393 -16.92 -20.41 26.91
C LEU A 393 -18.01 -19.34 27.01
N ASN A 394 -17.59 -18.08 27.12
CA ASN A 394 -18.48 -16.93 26.99
C ASN A 394 -18.38 -16.39 25.56
N ASP A 395 -17.51 -15.39 25.37
CA ASP A 395 -17.19 -14.81 24.08
C ASP A 395 -15.88 -15.40 23.55
N VAL A 396 -15.81 -15.61 22.24
CA VAL A 396 -14.61 -16.06 21.54
C VAL A 396 -14.26 -15.01 20.51
N TYR A 397 -12.99 -14.59 20.46
CA TYR A 397 -12.53 -13.59 19.51
C TYR A 397 -11.55 -14.23 18.55
N LEU A 398 -11.94 -14.24 17.28
CA LEU A 398 -11.14 -14.75 16.19
C LEU A 398 -10.41 -13.58 15.55
N HIS A 399 -9.08 -13.67 15.49
CA HIS A 399 -8.22 -12.68 14.88
C HIS A 399 -7.67 -13.27 13.58
N ILE A 400 -7.86 -12.58 12.46
CA ILE A 400 -7.50 -13.10 11.13
C ILE A 400 -6.77 -12.01 10.33
N ILE A 401 -5.63 -12.37 9.76
CA ILE A 401 -5.04 -11.68 8.61
C ILE A 401 -5.64 -12.30 7.36
N HIS A 402 -6.18 -11.46 6.46
CA HIS A 402 -6.71 -11.87 5.17
C HIS A 402 -6.47 -10.73 4.17
N ASP A 403 -5.98 -11.06 2.98
CA ASP A 403 -5.48 -10.05 2.05
C ASP A 403 -6.51 -9.49 1.06
N ASP A 404 -7.66 -10.12 0.83
CA ASP A 404 -8.75 -9.37 0.21
C ASP A 404 -10.09 -9.74 0.83
N GLY A 405 -10.39 -11.03 0.95
CA GLY A 405 -11.57 -11.49 1.67
C GLY A 405 -11.41 -12.86 2.30
N ALA A 406 -12.27 -13.17 3.26
CA ALA A 406 -12.28 -14.45 3.94
C ALA A 406 -13.68 -14.96 4.28
N MET A 407 -13.79 -16.29 4.35
CA MET A 407 -14.93 -17.01 4.91
C MET A 407 -14.44 -17.88 6.05
N VAL A 408 -15.15 -17.90 7.17
CA VAL A 408 -14.83 -18.78 8.31
C VAL A 408 -16.02 -19.65 8.63
N TYR A 409 -15.73 -20.94 8.82
CA TYR A 409 -16.66 -21.96 9.22
C TYR A 409 -16.19 -22.64 10.50
N ILE A 410 -17.12 -22.89 11.42
CA ILE A 410 -16.90 -23.72 12.60
C ILE A 410 -17.86 -24.89 12.53
N ASN A 411 -17.31 -26.11 12.49
CA ASN A 411 -18.08 -27.36 12.36
C ASN A 411 -19.10 -27.32 11.20
N GLY A 412 -18.70 -26.75 10.06
CA GLY A 412 -19.55 -26.62 8.86
C GLY A 412 -20.53 -25.45 8.85
N LYS A 413 -20.62 -24.65 9.93
CA LYS A 413 -21.47 -23.44 9.97
C LYS A 413 -20.65 -22.20 9.65
N GLU A 414 -21.13 -21.38 8.72
CA GLU A 414 -20.56 -20.05 8.44
C GLU A 414 -20.73 -19.17 9.69
N VAL A 415 -19.61 -18.62 10.19
CA VAL A 415 -19.58 -17.75 11.37
C VAL A 415 -19.05 -16.36 11.07
N VAL A 416 -18.23 -16.23 10.02
CA VAL A 416 -17.70 -14.96 9.53
C VAL A 416 -17.67 -14.98 8.01
N ARG A 417 -18.14 -13.89 7.42
CA ARG A 417 -17.95 -13.51 6.02
C ARG A 417 -17.42 -12.09 6.04
N THR A 418 -16.22 -11.86 5.51
CA THR A 418 -15.65 -10.52 5.48
C THR A 418 -16.47 -9.62 4.57
N GLU A 419 -16.46 -8.31 4.84
CA GLU A 419 -17.29 -7.33 4.13
C GLU A 419 -16.99 -7.26 2.61
N THR A 420 -15.75 -7.58 2.25
CA THR A 420 -15.26 -7.64 0.86
C THR A 420 -15.75 -8.87 0.11
N MET A 421 -16.26 -9.90 0.77
CA MET A 421 -16.83 -11.07 0.10
C MET A 421 -18.24 -10.76 -0.45
N PRO A 422 -18.58 -11.26 -1.65
CA PRO A 422 -19.93 -11.09 -2.19
C PRO A 422 -20.96 -11.83 -1.34
N LEU A 423 -22.22 -11.36 -1.41
CA LEU A 423 -23.35 -12.08 -0.84
C LEU A 423 -23.72 -13.27 -1.74
N GLY A 424 -24.33 -14.31 -1.15
CA GLY A 424 -24.78 -15.49 -1.87
C GLY A 424 -23.80 -16.66 -1.79
N VAL A 425 -23.92 -17.57 -2.77
CA VAL A 425 -23.11 -18.80 -2.86
C VAL A 425 -21.66 -18.44 -3.19
N ILE A 426 -20.72 -19.00 -2.44
CA ILE A 426 -19.28 -18.83 -2.64
C ILE A 426 -18.71 -20.13 -3.19
N GLU A 427 -18.05 -20.05 -4.34
CA GLU A 427 -17.33 -21.14 -4.99
C GLU A 427 -15.81 -20.92 -4.92
N HIS A 428 -15.04 -21.95 -5.27
CA HIS A 428 -13.57 -21.89 -5.32
C HIS A 428 -12.97 -20.91 -6.34
N THR A 429 -13.80 -20.35 -7.22
CA THR A 429 -13.44 -19.32 -8.21
C THR A 429 -13.99 -17.95 -7.84
N THR A 430 -14.75 -17.83 -6.74
CA THR A 430 -15.30 -16.55 -6.29
C THR A 430 -14.19 -15.70 -5.72
N THR A 431 -13.96 -14.53 -6.30
CA THR A 431 -13.00 -13.54 -5.81
C THR A 431 -13.64 -12.62 -4.76
N ALA A 432 -12.81 -11.96 -3.96
CA ALA A 432 -13.25 -10.80 -3.20
C ALA A 432 -13.71 -9.68 -4.17
N ARG A 433 -14.64 -8.83 -3.74
CA ARG A 433 -15.23 -7.77 -4.58
C ARG A 433 -14.29 -6.59 -4.83
N GLN A 434 -13.32 -6.41 -3.95
CA GLN A 434 -12.33 -5.34 -4.00
C GLN A 434 -11.10 -5.80 -3.22
N ARG A 435 -9.99 -5.10 -3.46
CA ARG A 435 -8.77 -5.37 -2.72
C ARG A 435 -8.82 -4.89 -1.27
N ALA A 436 -8.04 -5.46 -0.36
CA ALA A 436 -7.84 -4.86 0.96
C ALA A 436 -7.08 -3.54 0.88
N ASN A 437 -7.00 -2.87 2.03
CA ASN A 437 -6.15 -1.70 2.19
C ASN A 437 -4.69 -2.14 2.32
N THR A 438 -3.83 -1.63 1.45
CA THR A 438 -2.40 -1.98 1.35
C THR A 438 -1.59 -1.69 2.61
N THR A 439 -2.08 -0.83 3.52
CA THR A 439 -1.42 -0.58 4.81
C THR A 439 -1.84 -1.59 5.89
N ASN A 440 -2.83 -2.44 5.59
CA ASN A 440 -3.51 -3.33 6.52
C ASN A 440 -3.45 -4.81 6.11
N GLU A 441 -2.74 -5.16 5.03
CA GLU A 441 -2.65 -6.52 4.48
C GLU A 441 -2.11 -7.53 5.52
N ASN A 442 -1.32 -7.05 6.49
CA ASN A 442 -0.79 -7.81 7.62
C ASN A 442 -1.45 -7.51 8.98
N ASN A 443 -2.53 -6.72 9.00
CA ASN A 443 -3.24 -6.38 10.23
C ASN A 443 -4.33 -7.41 10.55
N PHE A 444 -4.47 -7.72 11.84
CA PHE A 444 -5.50 -8.64 12.30
C PHE A 444 -6.87 -7.96 12.38
N TYR A 445 -7.82 -8.45 11.59
CA TYR A 445 -9.25 -8.19 11.75
C TYR A 445 -9.78 -9.06 12.89
N THR A 446 -10.64 -8.50 13.73
CA THR A 446 -11.15 -9.16 14.94
C THR A 446 -12.65 -9.38 14.86
N TYR A 447 -13.05 -10.65 14.92
CA TYR A 447 -14.44 -11.07 14.85
C TYR A 447 -14.87 -11.72 16.17
N LYS A 448 -15.90 -11.14 16.78
CA LYS A 448 -16.58 -11.76 17.92
C LYS A 448 -17.43 -12.93 17.40
N VAL A 449 -17.19 -14.13 17.92
CA VAL A 449 -17.88 -15.38 17.57
C VAL A 449 -18.60 -15.93 18.80
N ASN A 450 -19.84 -16.34 18.61
CA ASN A 450 -20.66 -16.88 19.71
C ASN A 450 -20.22 -18.31 20.08
N ALA A 451 -20.13 -18.62 21.38
CA ALA A 451 -19.74 -19.96 21.84
C ALA A 451 -20.66 -21.09 21.34
N SER A 452 -21.90 -20.81 20.94
CA SER A 452 -22.86 -21.80 20.41
C SER A 452 -22.45 -22.44 19.08
N TYR A 453 -21.42 -21.94 18.41
CA TYR A 453 -20.84 -22.59 17.23
C TYR A 453 -19.90 -23.76 17.58
N PHE A 454 -19.46 -23.84 18.84
CA PHE A 454 -18.58 -24.89 19.35
C PHE A 454 -19.36 -25.98 20.08
N VAL A 455 -18.74 -27.14 20.24
CA VAL A 455 -19.20 -28.26 21.08
C VAL A 455 -18.07 -28.70 22.01
N SER A 456 -18.37 -29.45 23.08
CA SER A 456 -17.29 -30.02 23.91
C SER A 456 -16.55 -31.12 23.16
N GLY A 457 -15.23 -31.19 23.33
CA GLY A 457 -14.31 -32.05 22.58
C GLY A 457 -13.78 -31.38 21.31
N THR A 458 -13.50 -32.20 20.29
CA THR A 458 -12.87 -31.74 19.05
C THR A 458 -13.83 -30.91 18.19
N ASN A 459 -13.37 -29.73 17.77
CA ASN A 459 -14.03 -28.87 16.80
C ASN A 459 -13.13 -28.67 15.57
N THR A 460 -13.73 -28.30 14.43
CA THR A 460 -13.01 -27.91 13.22
C THR A 460 -13.23 -26.44 12.93
N ILE A 461 -12.14 -25.71 12.73
CA ILE A 461 -12.13 -24.38 12.12
C ILE A 461 -11.66 -24.55 10.68
N ALA A 462 -12.44 -24.03 9.74
CA ALA A 462 -12.15 -24.06 8.32
C ALA A 462 -12.26 -22.63 7.77
N ILE A 463 -11.24 -22.17 7.06
CA ILE A 463 -11.14 -20.81 6.55
C ILE A 463 -10.84 -20.89 5.05
N SER A 464 -11.51 -20.06 4.24
CA SER A 464 -11.07 -19.79 2.87
C SER A 464 -10.70 -18.33 2.73
N ILE A 465 -9.52 -18.07 2.17
CA ILE A 465 -9.01 -16.73 1.83
C ILE A 465 -9.17 -16.55 0.33
N HIS A 466 -9.64 -15.39 -0.09
CA HIS A 466 -10.02 -15.09 -1.45
C HIS A 466 -9.31 -13.84 -1.93
N ASN A 467 -8.57 -13.95 -3.04
CA ASN A 467 -8.02 -12.78 -3.71
C ASN A 467 -9.10 -12.09 -4.54
N SER A 468 -8.95 -10.78 -4.73
CA SER A 468 -9.76 -9.92 -5.57
C SER A 468 -9.40 -10.10 -7.05
N SER A 469 -8.16 -10.52 -7.34
CA SER A 469 -7.65 -10.86 -8.68
C SER A 469 -6.74 -12.09 -8.65
N LEU A 470 -6.74 -12.87 -9.74
CA LEU A 470 -5.77 -13.96 -9.93
C LEU A 470 -4.36 -13.43 -10.19
N SER A 471 -4.22 -12.16 -10.56
CA SER A 471 -2.93 -11.49 -10.74
C SER A 471 -2.47 -10.76 -9.47
N SER A 472 -2.97 -11.15 -8.29
CA SER A 472 -2.51 -10.57 -7.03
C SER A 472 -1.01 -10.76 -6.90
N SER A 473 -0.31 -9.72 -6.47
CA SER A 473 1.13 -9.75 -6.18
C SER A 473 1.43 -10.50 -4.88
N ASP A 474 0.42 -10.63 -4.05
CA ASP A 474 0.51 -11.01 -2.65
C ASP A 474 -0.74 -11.75 -2.16
N LEU A 475 -0.53 -12.40 -1.01
CA LEU A 475 -1.56 -12.91 -0.10
C LEU A 475 -0.94 -13.07 1.27
N SER A 476 -1.70 -12.73 2.31
CA SER A 476 -1.31 -12.95 3.70
C SER A 476 -2.40 -13.62 4.54
N PHE A 477 -2.00 -14.64 5.32
CA PHE A 477 -2.86 -15.37 6.24
C PHE A 477 -2.15 -15.82 7.52
N ASP A 478 -2.70 -15.36 8.64
CA ASP A 478 -2.50 -15.91 9.98
C ASP A 478 -3.81 -15.81 10.75
N CYS A 479 -3.99 -16.67 11.75
CA CYS A 479 -5.17 -16.67 12.57
C CYS A 479 -4.83 -17.12 14.00
N TYR A 480 -5.45 -16.48 14.99
CA TYR A 480 -5.39 -16.90 16.40
C TYR A 480 -6.70 -16.59 17.12
N ILE A 481 -6.88 -17.19 18.30
CA ILE A 481 -8.12 -17.06 19.09
C ILE A 481 -7.81 -16.64 20.52
N THR A 482 -8.59 -15.69 21.04
CA THR A 482 -8.51 -15.24 22.43
C THR A 482 -9.87 -15.33 23.15
N PRO A 483 -9.87 -15.45 24.49
CA PRO A 483 -11.09 -15.41 25.29
C PRO A 483 -11.64 -14.00 25.50
N ASN A 484 -10.85 -12.96 25.18
CA ASN A 484 -11.19 -11.57 25.44
C ASN A 484 -10.53 -10.63 24.41
N HIS A 485 -11.21 -9.52 24.14
CA HIS A 485 -10.68 -8.46 23.28
C HIS A 485 -11.07 -7.09 23.83
N THR A 486 -10.15 -6.14 23.73
CA THR A 486 -10.36 -4.74 24.11
C THR A 486 -10.51 -3.90 22.85
N TYR A 487 -11.71 -3.40 22.61
CA TYR A 487 -11.98 -2.53 21.46
C TYR A 487 -11.42 -1.12 21.68
N GLN A 488 -11.16 -0.41 20.58
CA GLN A 488 -10.94 1.03 20.65
C GLN A 488 -12.28 1.76 20.81
N GLN A 489 -12.27 2.84 21.58
CA GLN A 489 -13.44 3.70 21.75
C GLN A 489 -13.83 4.33 20.40
N ASP A 490 -15.12 4.26 20.03
CA ASP A 490 -15.65 4.88 18.79
C ASP A 490 -17.15 5.20 18.92
N GLY A 491 -17.64 6.09 18.06
CA GLY A 491 -19.01 6.57 18.03
C GLY A 491 -19.20 7.96 18.66
N PRO A 492 -20.45 8.34 19.02
CA PRO A 492 -21.65 7.53 18.90
C PRO A 492 -22.12 7.34 17.44
N TYR A 493 -22.71 6.20 17.14
CA TYR A 493 -23.45 5.91 15.90
C TYR A 493 -24.94 6.06 16.17
N VAL A 494 -25.63 6.89 15.37
CA VAL A 494 -27.05 7.20 15.57
C VAL A 494 -27.87 6.70 14.40
N GLN A 495 -28.72 5.70 14.66
CA GLN A 495 -29.56 5.02 13.67
C GLN A 495 -31.04 5.25 13.95
N TYR A 496 -31.85 5.27 12.90
CA TYR A 496 -33.29 5.49 12.98
C TYR A 496 -34.03 4.25 12.50
N HIS A 497 -34.87 3.68 13.36
CA HIS A 497 -35.68 2.50 13.06
C HIS A 497 -37.14 2.80 13.38
N GLY A 498 -37.91 3.21 12.37
CA GLY A 498 -39.26 3.72 12.59
C GLY A 498 -39.20 5.02 13.41
N ASN A 499 -39.84 5.02 14.57
CA ASN A 499 -39.80 6.16 15.50
C ASN A 499 -38.64 6.09 16.51
N ASP A 500 -37.93 4.97 16.55
CA ASP A 500 -36.85 4.75 17.50
C ASP A 500 -35.54 5.37 17.00
N ILE A 501 -34.84 6.04 17.90
CA ILE A 501 -33.49 6.57 17.71
C ILE A 501 -32.55 5.70 18.55
N ILE A 502 -31.73 4.89 17.89
CA ILE A 502 -30.76 4.02 18.54
C ILE A 502 -29.41 4.71 18.52
N VAL A 503 -28.84 4.95 19.70
CA VAL A 503 -27.51 5.51 19.89
C VAL A 503 -26.60 4.40 20.39
N SER A 504 -25.63 4.01 19.57
CA SER A 504 -24.67 2.95 19.85
C SER A 504 -23.26 3.51 19.98
N GLU A 505 -22.48 2.97 20.91
CA GLU A 505 -21.11 3.38 21.18
C GLU A 505 -20.24 2.13 21.34
N VAL A 506 -19.10 2.08 20.63
CA VAL A 506 -18.11 1.02 20.81
C VAL A 506 -17.21 1.45 21.97
N THR A 507 -17.20 0.65 23.04
CA THR A 507 -16.37 0.88 24.23
C THR A 507 -15.29 -0.18 24.33
N PRO A 508 -14.25 0.00 25.16
CA PRO A 508 -13.25 -1.03 25.41
C PRO A 508 -13.81 -2.40 25.82
N ASN A 509 -15.01 -2.45 26.41
CA ASN A 509 -15.68 -3.68 26.84
C ASN A 509 -16.71 -4.20 25.83
N GLY A 510 -16.82 -3.60 24.64
CA GLY A 510 -17.79 -3.94 23.60
C GLY A 510 -18.86 -2.87 23.40
N LEU A 511 -19.97 -3.26 22.77
CA LEU A 511 -21.02 -2.36 22.31
C LEU A 511 -21.99 -1.96 23.45
N VAL A 512 -22.27 -0.66 23.56
CA VAL A 512 -23.33 -0.12 24.41
C VAL A 512 -24.36 0.59 23.53
N SER A 513 -25.65 0.29 23.71
CA SER A 513 -26.73 0.89 22.93
C SER A 513 -27.85 1.41 23.84
N ASN A 514 -28.39 2.56 23.50
CA ASN A 514 -29.57 3.14 24.14
C ASN A 514 -30.60 3.52 23.07
N THR A 515 -31.89 3.39 23.39
CA THR A 515 -32.99 3.72 22.47
C THR A 515 -33.81 4.88 23.02
N TYR A 516 -34.13 5.83 22.15
CA TYR A 516 -34.91 7.03 22.45
C TYR A 516 -36.08 7.15 21.47
N THR A 517 -37.09 7.95 21.82
CA THR A 517 -38.27 8.17 20.97
C THR A 517 -38.36 9.59 20.41
N SER A 518 -37.50 10.49 20.87
CA SER A 518 -37.48 11.89 20.44
C SER A 518 -36.06 12.48 20.44
N LYS A 519 -35.73 13.24 19.41
CA LYS A 519 -34.44 13.95 19.30
C LYS A 519 -34.17 14.89 20.48
N SER A 520 -35.21 15.49 21.05
CA SER A 520 -35.07 16.42 22.18
C SER A 520 -34.58 15.75 23.47
N GLU A 521 -34.68 14.41 23.56
CA GLU A 521 -34.19 13.62 24.69
C GLU A 521 -32.69 13.29 24.55
N VAL A 522 -32.11 13.51 23.36
CA VAL A 522 -30.77 13.04 23.01
C VAL A 522 -29.77 14.19 23.04
N THR A 523 -28.91 14.18 24.06
CA THR A 523 -27.62 14.88 24.02
C THR A 523 -26.52 13.85 23.81
N LEU A 524 -25.79 13.97 22.71
CA LEU A 524 -24.66 13.09 22.41
C LEU A 524 -23.39 13.59 23.08
N THR A 525 -22.52 12.67 23.46
CA THR A 525 -21.15 12.97 23.92
C THR A 525 -20.18 12.19 23.06
N CYS A 526 -19.34 12.89 22.32
CA CYS A 526 -18.22 12.32 21.58
C CYS A 526 -17.00 12.25 22.51
N LYS A 527 -16.47 11.05 22.74
CA LYS A 527 -15.38 10.81 23.68
C LYS A 527 -14.06 10.67 22.93
N LEU A 528 -13.03 11.36 23.42
CA LEU A 528 -11.66 11.33 22.89
C LEU A 528 -10.70 10.91 24.01
N PRO A 529 -10.72 9.62 24.43
CA PRO A 529 -9.92 9.17 25.57
C PRO A 529 -8.42 9.31 25.34
N HIS A 530 -7.95 9.18 24.10
CA HIS A 530 -6.54 9.39 23.73
C HIS A 530 -6.09 10.85 23.93
N MET A 531 -7.02 11.82 23.89
CA MET A 531 -6.79 13.23 24.22
C MET A 531 -7.22 13.59 25.66
N GLY A 532 -7.75 12.63 26.43
CA GLY A 532 -8.28 12.88 27.78
C GLY A 532 -9.46 13.86 27.84
N THR A 533 -10.27 13.94 26.78
CA THR A 533 -11.34 14.95 26.67
C THR A 533 -12.60 14.41 25.98
N SER A 534 -13.63 15.24 25.90
CA SER A 534 -14.88 14.97 25.19
C SER A 534 -15.61 16.27 24.88
N PHE A 535 -16.56 16.23 23.95
CA PHE A 535 -17.48 17.33 23.69
C PHE A 535 -18.90 16.80 23.51
N SER A 536 -19.89 17.63 23.87
CA SER A 536 -21.31 17.24 23.82
C SER A 536 -22.12 18.20 22.96
N PHE A 537 -23.16 17.67 22.32
CA PHE A 537 -24.01 18.41 21.39
C PHE A 537 -25.37 17.72 21.24
N PRO A 538 -26.45 18.47 20.95
CA PRO A 538 -27.74 17.88 20.64
C PRO A 538 -27.78 17.38 19.19
N LEU A 539 -28.72 16.48 18.91
CA LEU A 539 -29.12 16.19 17.53
C LEU A 539 -29.76 17.44 16.89
N LYS A 540 -29.45 17.71 15.63
CA LYS A 540 -30.11 18.74 14.81
C LYS A 540 -31.59 18.37 14.67
N THR A 541 -32.45 19.37 14.83
CA THR A 541 -33.90 19.21 14.62
C THR A 541 -34.19 18.75 13.20
N GLU A 542 -33.55 19.41 12.23
CA GLU A 542 -33.67 19.13 10.80
C GLU A 542 -32.29 19.15 10.14
N ILE A 543 -32.12 18.34 9.10
CA ILE A 543 -30.95 18.33 8.22
C ILE A 543 -31.47 18.73 6.85
N ASN A 544 -31.11 19.94 6.41
CA ASN A 544 -31.54 20.51 5.14
C ASN A 544 -30.40 20.48 4.14
N THR A 545 -30.72 20.24 2.87
CA THR A 545 -29.76 20.34 1.76
C THR A 545 -29.16 21.74 1.72
N GLU A 546 -27.83 21.82 1.67
CA GLU A 546 -27.10 23.08 1.61
C GLU A 546 -27.32 23.81 0.28
N VAL A 547 -27.39 25.14 0.33
CA VAL A 547 -27.37 25.96 -0.90
C VAL A 547 -25.98 25.92 -1.53
N SER A 548 -25.94 25.89 -2.87
CA SER A 548 -24.69 25.76 -3.63
C SER A 548 -24.00 27.11 -3.94
N VAL A 549 -24.75 28.21 -3.89
CA VAL A 549 -24.28 29.56 -4.23
C VAL A 549 -24.57 30.54 -3.11
N TYR A 550 -23.52 31.10 -2.53
CA TYR A 550 -23.55 32.19 -1.57
C TYR A 550 -23.09 33.47 -2.28
N PRO A 551 -23.95 34.50 -2.39
CA PRO A 551 -23.66 35.65 -3.25
C PRO A 551 -22.57 36.59 -2.73
N THR A 552 -22.22 36.51 -1.44
CA THR A 552 -21.27 37.43 -0.80
C THR A 552 -20.06 36.68 -0.26
N SER A 553 -18.86 37.21 -0.51
CA SER A 553 -17.65 36.72 0.16
C SER A 553 -17.70 37.09 1.65
N PRO A 554 -17.46 36.14 2.57
CA PRO A 554 -17.34 36.46 3.99
C PRO A 554 -16.09 37.32 4.24
N SER A 555 -16.09 38.06 5.35
CA SER A 555 -14.99 38.98 5.68
C SER A 555 -13.67 38.25 5.99
N LYS A 556 -13.78 37.01 6.47
CA LYS A 556 -12.69 36.07 6.72
C LYS A 556 -13.17 34.63 6.58
N PHE A 557 -12.28 33.74 6.15
CA PHE A 557 -12.51 32.31 6.17
C PHE A 557 -11.20 31.53 6.31
N LEU A 558 -11.29 30.30 6.81
CA LEU A 558 -10.20 29.33 6.82
C LEU A 558 -10.61 28.14 5.95
N VAL A 559 -9.70 27.65 5.10
CA VAL A 559 -9.92 26.47 4.25
C VAL A 559 -8.90 25.39 4.60
N ILE A 560 -9.39 24.16 4.73
CA ILE A 560 -8.63 22.95 5.07
C ILE A 560 -9.12 21.81 4.18
N SER A 561 -8.28 20.81 3.92
CA SER A 561 -8.62 19.60 3.17
C SER A 561 -7.97 18.36 3.80
N ASP A 562 -8.43 17.16 3.45
CA ASP A 562 -7.65 15.91 3.51
C ASP A 562 -6.97 15.59 4.86
N PHE A 563 -7.69 15.76 5.97
CA PHE A 563 -7.14 15.40 7.28
C PHE A 563 -7.34 13.93 7.65
N ASP A 564 -7.97 13.13 6.78
CA ASP A 564 -7.88 11.66 6.78
C ASP A 564 -8.21 11.05 8.17
N GLY A 565 -9.28 11.51 8.84
CA GLY A 565 -9.67 10.99 10.16
C GLY A 565 -8.72 11.32 11.33
N ASN A 566 -7.90 12.37 11.26
CA ASN A 566 -6.94 12.75 12.31
C ASN A 566 -7.42 13.96 13.15
N ILE A 567 -8.15 13.69 14.23
CA ILE A 567 -8.77 14.71 15.09
C ILE A 567 -7.74 15.56 15.86
N GLU A 568 -6.58 15.02 16.21
CA GLU A 568 -5.52 15.74 16.93
C GLU A 568 -4.93 16.86 16.07
N ALA A 569 -4.51 16.54 14.85
CA ALA A 569 -4.02 17.50 13.86
C ALA A 569 -5.10 18.53 13.52
N PHE A 570 -6.33 18.06 13.31
CA PHE A 570 -7.46 18.93 12.99
C PHE A 570 -7.74 19.95 14.11
N THR A 571 -7.80 19.49 15.36
CA THR A 571 -8.10 20.38 16.50
C THR A 571 -6.94 21.27 16.88
N MET A 572 -5.69 20.84 16.65
CA MET A 572 -4.51 21.70 16.79
C MET A 572 -4.59 22.91 15.85
N LEU A 573 -4.93 22.67 14.58
CA LEU A 573 -5.10 23.71 13.57
C LEU A 573 -6.24 24.66 13.93
N LEU A 574 -7.42 24.12 14.27
CA LEU A 574 -8.59 24.94 14.63
C LEU A 574 -8.36 25.80 15.87
N LYS A 575 -7.68 25.27 16.90
CA LYS A 575 -7.31 26.05 18.10
C LYS A 575 -6.25 27.10 17.78
N GLY A 576 -5.29 26.77 16.92
CA GLY A 576 -4.23 27.68 16.50
C GLY A 576 -4.77 28.95 15.83
N GLU A 577 -5.72 28.84 14.91
CA GLU A 577 -6.36 29.99 14.24
C GLU A 577 -7.45 30.65 15.11
N GLY A 578 -7.83 30.02 16.22
CA GLY A 578 -8.92 30.50 17.08
C GLY A 578 -10.32 30.26 16.50
N ILE A 579 -10.47 29.21 15.68
CA ILE A 579 -11.79 28.73 15.22
C ILE A 579 -12.58 28.13 16.39
N ILE A 580 -11.89 27.40 17.26
CA ILE A 580 -12.46 26.77 18.46
C ILE A 580 -11.66 27.09 19.72
N ASP A 581 -12.35 27.07 20.87
CA ASP A 581 -11.71 27.10 22.19
C ASP A 581 -11.23 25.70 22.66
N ASN A 582 -10.67 25.64 23.87
CA ASN A 582 -10.21 24.38 24.49
C ASN A 582 -11.36 23.43 24.87
N GLN A 583 -12.62 23.89 24.82
CA GLN A 583 -13.84 23.13 25.04
C GLN A 583 -14.54 22.79 23.72
N PHE A 584 -13.86 22.97 22.57
CA PHE A 584 -14.36 22.69 21.22
C PHE A 584 -15.57 23.54 20.82
N ASN A 585 -15.75 24.72 21.40
CA ASN A 585 -16.82 25.64 21.03
C ASN A 585 -16.35 26.61 19.97
N TRP A 586 -17.24 26.97 19.04
CA TRP A 586 -16.98 27.97 18.01
C TRP A 586 -16.63 29.36 18.60
N THR A 587 -15.48 29.90 18.20
CA THR A 587 -14.99 31.23 18.57
C THR A 587 -14.68 32.13 17.38
N TYR A 588 -14.99 31.69 16.15
CA TYR A 588 -14.61 32.42 14.94
C TYR A 588 -15.57 33.55 14.53
N GLU A 589 -16.49 33.96 15.41
CA GLU A 589 -17.48 35.01 15.15
C GLU A 589 -18.28 34.73 13.86
N ASP A 590 -18.35 35.70 12.95
CA ASP A 590 -19.02 35.64 11.64
C ASP A 590 -18.15 35.02 10.52
N GLY A 591 -16.98 34.46 10.88
CA GLY A 591 -16.08 33.84 9.91
C GLY A 591 -16.63 32.53 9.35
N HIS A 592 -16.05 32.06 8.24
CA HIS A 592 -16.40 30.76 7.67
C HIS A 592 -15.26 29.75 7.85
N LEU A 593 -15.60 28.50 8.18
CA LEU A 593 -14.69 27.35 8.08
C LEU A 593 -15.13 26.53 6.87
N ILE A 594 -14.20 26.21 5.97
CA ILE A 594 -14.48 25.46 4.75
C ILE A 594 -13.59 24.22 4.73
N ILE A 595 -14.19 23.05 4.57
CA ILE A 595 -13.49 21.78 4.44
C ILE A 595 -13.71 21.25 3.02
N THR A 596 -12.64 21.11 2.25
CA THR A 596 -12.68 20.65 0.85
C THR A 596 -12.55 19.13 0.71
N GLY A 597 -13.25 18.35 1.53
CA GLY A 597 -13.34 16.88 1.41
C GLY A 597 -12.27 16.08 2.15
N ASP A 598 -12.40 14.76 2.07
CA ASP A 598 -11.50 13.73 2.61
C ASP A 598 -11.34 13.77 4.14
N LEU A 599 -12.48 13.64 4.81
CA LEU A 599 -12.61 13.35 6.24
C LEU A 599 -12.40 11.85 6.55
N PHE A 600 -12.77 10.99 5.60
CA PHE A 600 -12.74 9.54 5.71
C PHE A 600 -11.34 8.95 5.46
N ASP A 601 -11.20 7.68 5.85
CA ASP A 601 -10.05 6.81 5.58
C ASP A 601 -8.72 7.20 6.21
N ARG A 602 -7.76 6.26 6.17
CA ARG A 602 -6.35 6.35 6.64
C ARG A 602 -6.13 6.70 8.13
N GLY A 603 -7.13 7.22 8.83
CA GLY A 603 -7.05 7.58 10.24
C GLY A 603 -8.12 6.93 11.10
N PHE A 604 -7.85 6.93 12.40
CA PHE A 604 -8.63 6.21 13.39
C PHE A 604 -9.74 7.04 14.03
N HIS A 605 -9.95 8.32 13.70
CA HIS A 605 -10.93 9.19 14.38
C HIS A 605 -11.91 9.90 13.42
N ILE A 606 -12.40 9.17 12.40
CA ILE A 606 -13.30 9.70 11.36
C ILE A 606 -14.63 10.16 11.97
N THR A 607 -15.25 9.33 12.82
CA THR A 607 -16.53 9.62 13.48
C THR A 607 -16.47 10.90 14.31
N GLU A 608 -15.37 11.08 15.04
CA GLU A 608 -15.15 12.20 15.95
C GLU A 608 -14.95 13.52 15.20
N CYS A 609 -14.21 13.48 14.08
CA CYS A 609 -14.08 14.62 13.17
C CYS A 609 -15.44 15.07 12.60
N MET A 610 -16.25 14.12 12.12
CA MET A 610 -17.60 14.41 11.63
C MET A 610 -18.48 15.02 12.72
N TRP A 611 -18.46 14.47 13.95
CA TRP A 611 -19.24 15.02 15.05
C TRP A 611 -18.80 16.42 15.48
N LEU A 612 -17.50 16.71 15.43
CA LEU A 612 -17.00 18.05 15.70
C LEU A 612 -17.53 19.04 14.64
N LEU A 613 -17.43 18.71 13.36
CA LEU A 613 -17.98 19.55 12.28
C LEU A 613 -19.50 19.72 12.39
N TYR A 614 -20.22 18.64 12.68
CA TYR A 614 -21.68 18.64 12.88
C TYR A 614 -22.09 19.61 14.01
N LYS A 615 -21.36 19.59 15.14
CA LYS A 615 -21.54 20.52 16.26
C LYS A 615 -21.23 21.96 15.83
N LEU A 616 -20.04 22.19 15.27
CA LEU A 616 -19.56 23.53 14.92
C LEU A 616 -20.44 24.21 13.88
N GLU A 617 -21.05 23.46 12.96
CA GLU A 617 -21.98 24.02 11.97
C GLU A 617 -23.16 24.76 12.64
N SER A 618 -23.76 24.18 13.68
CA SER A 618 -24.86 24.83 14.39
C SER A 618 -24.39 26.04 15.20
N GLU A 619 -23.19 25.97 15.77
CA GLU A 619 -22.62 27.05 16.58
C GLU A 619 -22.16 28.24 15.73
N ALA A 620 -21.58 27.98 14.57
CA ALA A 620 -21.17 28.99 13.61
C ALA A 620 -22.38 29.81 13.14
N ILE A 621 -23.47 29.14 12.73
CA ILE A 621 -24.71 29.79 12.33
C ILE A 621 -25.26 30.69 13.46
N ALA A 622 -25.21 30.22 14.71
CA ALA A 622 -25.66 31.00 15.87
C ALA A 622 -24.82 32.28 16.12
N LYS A 623 -23.61 32.36 15.55
CA LYS A 623 -22.71 33.53 15.61
C LYS A 623 -22.67 34.33 14.30
N GLY A 624 -23.48 33.96 13.31
CA GLY A 624 -23.49 34.58 11.99
C GLY A 624 -22.37 34.12 11.06
N GLY A 625 -21.60 33.10 11.46
CA GLY A 625 -20.61 32.42 10.64
C GLY A 625 -21.20 31.17 9.96
N LYS A 626 -20.33 30.36 9.36
CA LYS A 626 -20.75 29.09 8.73
C LYS A 626 -19.62 28.07 8.66
N VAL A 627 -19.98 26.79 8.79
CA VAL A 627 -19.12 25.66 8.40
C VAL A 627 -19.63 25.14 7.06
N HIS A 628 -18.73 24.99 6.09
CA HIS A 628 -19.00 24.39 4.78
C HIS A 628 -18.21 23.10 4.70
N LEU A 629 -18.89 21.99 4.44
CA LEU A 629 -18.26 20.71 4.15
C LEU A 629 -18.56 20.36 2.70
N ILE A 630 -17.50 20.21 1.92
CA ILE A 630 -17.54 19.67 0.58
C ILE A 630 -17.24 18.17 0.63
N ILE A 631 -17.97 17.37 -0.13
CA ILE A 631 -17.75 15.93 -0.25
C ILE A 631 -16.55 15.67 -1.18
N GLY A 632 -15.54 14.94 -0.68
CA GLY A 632 -14.38 14.46 -1.40
C GLY A 632 -14.55 13.04 -1.94
N ASN A 633 -13.47 12.48 -2.51
CA ASN A 633 -13.54 11.14 -3.08
C ASN A 633 -13.63 10.06 -2.00
N HIS A 634 -13.01 10.25 -0.83
CA HIS A 634 -13.03 9.26 0.23
C HIS A 634 -14.40 9.12 0.91
N GLU A 635 -15.14 10.24 1.05
CA GLU A 635 -16.56 10.17 1.44
C GLU A 635 -17.36 9.36 0.42
N MET A 636 -17.17 9.63 -0.88
CA MET A 636 -17.91 8.95 -1.93
C MET A 636 -17.61 7.45 -1.97
N MET A 637 -16.33 7.07 -1.88
CA MET A 637 -15.90 5.67 -1.81
C MET A 637 -16.61 4.93 -0.67
N ASN A 638 -16.55 5.47 0.55
CA ASN A 638 -17.17 4.85 1.72
C ASN A 638 -18.71 4.75 1.60
N MET A 639 -19.34 5.72 0.94
CA MET A 639 -20.79 5.74 0.70
C MET A 639 -21.22 4.86 -0.48
N THR A 640 -20.28 4.38 -1.31
CA THR A 640 -20.56 3.60 -2.52
C THR A 640 -19.82 2.26 -2.61
N ASP A 641 -19.60 1.62 -1.45
CA ASP A 641 -19.12 0.22 -1.32
C ASP A 641 -17.62 0.04 -1.66
N ASP A 642 -16.81 1.07 -1.46
CA ASP A 642 -15.35 1.05 -1.64
C ASP A 642 -14.62 1.45 -0.35
N TRP A 643 -13.84 0.52 0.20
CA TRP A 643 -13.18 0.66 1.51
C TRP A 643 -11.68 0.39 1.46
N ARG A 644 -11.08 0.52 0.27
CA ARG A 644 -9.66 0.23 0.02
C ARG A 644 -8.69 1.10 0.83
N TYR A 645 -9.17 2.09 1.57
CA TYR A 645 -8.37 2.96 2.44
C TYR A 645 -8.88 3.00 3.89
N VAL A 646 -9.87 2.18 4.23
CA VAL A 646 -10.45 2.13 5.58
C VAL A 646 -9.54 1.35 6.52
N GLU A 647 -9.47 1.80 7.77
CA GLU A 647 -8.75 1.12 8.84
C GLU A 647 -9.50 -0.09 9.41
N THR A 648 -8.76 -1.15 9.80
CA THR A 648 -9.33 -2.40 10.36
C THR A 648 -10.29 -2.18 11.53
N LYS A 649 -10.09 -1.10 12.30
CA LYS A 649 -10.97 -0.65 13.40
C LYS A 649 -12.43 -0.61 12.98
N TYR A 650 -12.74 -0.01 11.82
CA TYR A 650 -14.12 0.22 11.42
C TYR A 650 -14.83 -1.06 10.96
N PHE A 651 -14.11 -1.99 10.34
CA PHE A 651 -14.64 -3.33 10.04
C PHE A 651 -14.96 -4.11 11.32
N ASN A 652 -14.06 -4.05 12.32
CA ASN A 652 -14.27 -4.68 13.62
C ASN A 652 -15.50 -4.07 14.34
N ASN A 653 -15.66 -2.75 14.25
CA ASN A 653 -16.80 -2.03 14.83
C ASN A 653 -18.12 -2.40 14.14
N ALA A 654 -18.15 -2.43 12.79
CA ALA A 654 -19.31 -2.84 12.02
C ALA A 654 -19.74 -4.27 12.38
N HIS A 655 -18.78 -5.23 12.41
CA HIS A 655 -19.05 -6.61 12.81
C HIS A 655 -19.59 -6.69 14.24
N LEU A 656 -18.98 -5.99 15.19
CA LEU A 656 -19.45 -5.95 16.59
C LEU A 656 -20.90 -5.42 16.69
N MET A 657 -21.28 -4.48 15.83
CA MET A 657 -22.63 -3.92 15.74
C MET A 657 -23.62 -4.82 14.99
N GLY A 658 -23.16 -5.90 14.36
CA GLY A 658 -23.96 -6.72 13.46
C GLY A 658 -24.42 -5.94 12.22
N LYS A 659 -23.57 -5.05 11.72
CA LYS A 659 -23.82 -4.13 10.62
C LYS A 659 -22.80 -4.34 9.51
N ARG A 660 -23.19 -4.01 8.29
CA ARG A 660 -22.24 -3.84 7.18
C ARG A 660 -21.62 -2.46 7.25
N MET A 661 -20.47 -2.30 6.58
CA MET A 661 -19.80 -0.99 6.50
C MET A 661 -20.70 0.11 5.89
N LEU A 662 -21.51 -0.22 4.87
CA LEU A 662 -22.48 0.74 4.29
C LEU A 662 -23.53 1.22 5.31
N ASP A 663 -23.94 0.35 6.23
CA ASP A 663 -25.01 0.65 7.21
C ASP A 663 -24.57 1.68 8.26
N LEU A 664 -23.27 1.97 8.37
CA LEU A 664 -22.75 2.96 9.31
C LEU A 664 -23.13 4.39 8.87
N TYR A 665 -23.24 4.63 7.57
CA TYR A 665 -23.45 5.96 6.97
C TYR A 665 -24.57 6.00 5.94
N ASP A 666 -25.52 5.06 6.00
CA ASP A 666 -26.68 5.03 5.11
C ASP A 666 -27.70 6.16 5.42
N ALA A 667 -28.77 6.25 4.62
CA ALA A 667 -29.80 7.27 4.80
C ALA A 667 -30.66 7.09 6.09
N SER A 668 -30.51 5.96 6.79
CA SER A 668 -31.15 5.70 8.07
C SER A 668 -30.33 6.22 9.25
N THR A 669 -29.08 6.68 9.06
CA THR A 669 -28.24 7.22 10.12
C THR A 669 -28.21 8.75 10.16
N GLU A 670 -27.92 9.34 11.32
CA GLU A 670 -27.84 10.82 11.43
C GLU A 670 -26.71 11.40 10.59
N LEU A 671 -25.50 10.83 10.70
CA LEU A 671 -24.35 11.28 9.92
C LEU A 671 -24.52 10.98 8.43
N GLY A 672 -25.11 9.85 8.06
CA GLY A 672 -25.40 9.52 6.67
C GLY A 672 -26.40 10.48 6.02
N ARG A 673 -27.38 10.99 6.76
CA ARG A 673 -28.26 12.08 6.29
C ARG A 673 -27.54 13.42 6.25
N TRP A 674 -26.70 13.72 7.23
CA TRP A 674 -25.91 14.95 7.26
C TRP A 674 -24.94 15.03 6.08
N LEU A 675 -24.21 13.98 5.76
CA LEU A 675 -23.33 13.92 4.58
C LEU A 675 -24.11 14.11 3.27
N ARG A 676 -25.26 13.43 3.13
CA ARG A 676 -26.15 13.60 1.95
C ARG A 676 -26.74 15.00 1.78
N SER A 677 -26.64 15.86 2.79
CA SER A 677 -27.04 17.28 2.71
C SER A 677 -25.96 18.18 2.12
N LYS A 678 -24.70 17.71 2.07
CA LYS A 678 -23.52 18.50 1.68
C LYS A 678 -23.28 18.55 0.18
N ASN A 679 -22.62 19.61 -0.26
CA ASN A 679 -22.33 19.86 -1.67
C ASN A 679 -21.01 19.20 -2.07
N ILE A 680 -20.82 19.01 -3.37
CA ILE A 680 -19.57 18.58 -4.01
C ILE A 680 -18.83 19.77 -4.64
N ILE A 681 -19.56 20.87 -4.86
CA ILE A 681 -19.03 22.16 -5.28
C ILE A 681 -19.85 23.30 -4.66
N GLU A 682 -19.18 24.34 -4.18
CA GLU A 682 -19.84 25.56 -3.73
C GLU A 682 -19.19 26.81 -4.30
N LYS A 683 -20.02 27.82 -4.62
CA LYS A 683 -19.59 29.19 -4.87
C LYS A 683 -19.82 30.04 -3.64
N ILE A 684 -18.77 30.64 -3.09
CA ILE A 684 -18.85 31.58 -1.96
C ILE A 684 -18.29 32.93 -2.39
N GLY A 685 -19.19 33.85 -2.73
CA GLY A 685 -18.86 35.14 -3.32
C GLY A 685 -18.14 34.98 -4.64
N ASN A 686 -16.87 35.38 -4.69
CA ASN A 686 -16.03 35.30 -5.89
C ASN A 686 -15.20 34.02 -6.00
N TYR A 687 -15.43 33.02 -5.16
CA TYR A 687 -14.55 31.85 -5.05
C TYR A 687 -15.35 30.56 -5.18
N ALA A 688 -14.79 29.56 -5.87
CA ALA A 688 -15.35 28.21 -5.93
C ALA A 688 -14.49 27.24 -5.10
N PHE A 689 -15.15 26.31 -4.40
CA PHE A 689 -14.54 25.31 -3.54
C PHE A 689 -15.01 23.92 -3.98
N MET A 690 -14.06 23.02 -4.16
CA MET A 690 -14.29 21.61 -4.48
C MET A 690 -13.11 20.76 -4.00
N HIS A 691 -13.24 19.44 -4.04
CA HIS A 691 -12.17 18.55 -3.58
C HIS A 691 -11.04 18.42 -4.61
N GLY A 692 -11.26 17.81 -5.79
CA GLY A 692 -10.22 17.60 -6.79
C GLY A 692 -10.01 18.80 -7.72
N GLY A 693 -11.03 19.13 -8.52
CA GLY A 693 -10.97 20.21 -9.50
C GLY A 693 -11.96 20.06 -10.65
N ILE A 694 -12.01 21.01 -11.57
CA ILE A 694 -12.90 20.95 -12.74
C ILE A 694 -12.10 20.42 -13.93
N SER A 695 -12.44 19.22 -14.41
CA SER A 695 -11.89 18.70 -15.66
C SER A 695 -12.47 19.41 -16.88
N LYS A 696 -11.77 19.33 -18.03
CA LYS A 696 -12.25 19.90 -19.30
C LYS A 696 -13.61 19.35 -19.68
N GLU A 697 -13.80 18.05 -19.52
CA GLU A 697 -15.03 17.33 -19.83
C GLU A 697 -16.18 17.87 -18.97
N VAL A 698 -15.96 18.07 -17.66
CA VAL A 698 -16.97 18.67 -16.78
C VAL A 698 -17.26 20.13 -17.15
N ALA A 699 -16.23 20.91 -17.50
CA ALA A 699 -16.40 22.29 -17.95
C ALA A 699 -17.23 22.37 -19.25
N GLU A 700 -16.99 21.47 -20.21
CA GLU A 700 -17.71 21.45 -21.50
C GLU A 700 -19.22 21.19 -21.36
N LEU A 701 -19.67 20.55 -20.28
CA LEU A 701 -21.09 20.31 -20.01
C LEU A 701 -21.90 21.58 -19.70
N ASN A 702 -21.23 22.67 -19.31
CA ASN A 702 -21.86 23.96 -18.97
C ASN A 702 -23.00 23.85 -17.95
N LEU A 703 -22.78 23.05 -16.91
CA LEU A 703 -23.74 22.78 -15.84
C LEU A 703 -23.74 23.90 -14.78
N THR A 704 -24.88 24.09 -14.12
CA THR A 704 -24.96 24.93 -12.92
C THR A 704 -24.40 24.21 -11.69
N TYR A 705 -24.03 24.98 -10.65
CA TYR A 705 -23.63 24.43 -9.35
C TYR A 705 -24.68 23.46 -8.78
N ASP A 706 -25.97 23.77 -8.89
CA ASP A 706 -27.04 22.87 -8.42
C ASP A 706 -27.10 21.56 -9.21
N GLN A 707 -26.90 21.61 -10.53
CA GLN A 707 -26.89 20.39 -11.34
C GLN A 707 -25.73 19.47 -10.96
N ILE A 708 -24.53 20.03 -10.80
CA ILE A 708 -23.34 19.29 -10.36
C ILE A 708 -23.58 18.65 -8.98
N ASN A 709 -24.08 19.43 -8.02
CA ASN A 709 -24.40 18.93 -6.68
C ASN A 709 -25.51 17.87 -6.67
N ASN A 710 -26.51 17.99 -7.53
CA ASN A 710 -27.56 16.98 -7.66
C ASN A 710 -27.01 15.66 -8.20
N TYR A 711 -26.03 15.68 -9.11
CA TYR A 711 -25.35 14.46 -9.56
C TYR A 711 -24.57 13.78 -8.44
N GLY A 712 -23.83 14.53 -7.63
CA GLY A 712 -23.17 13.95 -6.45
C GLY A 712 -24.14 13.33 -5.44
N ARG A 713 -25.31 13.95 -5.24
CA ARG A 713 -26.36 13.37 -4.36
C ARG A 713 -26.98 12.12 -4.95
N LEU A 714 -27.11 12.00 -6.27
CA LEU A 714 -27.60 10.77 -6.90
C LEU A 714 -26.63 9.62 -6.61
N GLU A 715 -25.34 9.85 -6.81
CA GLU A 715 -24.30 8.86 -6.55
C GLU A 715 -24.20 8.45 -5.07
N MET A 716 -24.24 9.41 -4.13
CA MET A 716 -24.27 9.13 -2.68
C MET A 716 -25.48 8.27 -2.24
N ASN A 717 -26.55 8.24 -3.04
CA ASN A 717 -27.73 7.41 -2.81
C ASN A 717 -27.69 6.10 -3.61
N SER A 718 -26.52 5.75 -4.15
CA SER A 718 -26.30 4.57 -5.00
C SER A 718 -27.26 4.50 -6.19
N ALA A 719 -27.73 5.67 -6.67
CA ALA A 719 -28.55 5.75 -7.86
C ALA A 719 -27.67 5.61 -9.10
N PRO A 720 -28.14 4.93 -10.17
CA PRO A 720 -27.35 4.79 -11.39
C PRO A 720 -26.98 6.14 -12.00
N CYS A 721 -25.68 6.35 -12.27
CA CYS A 721 -25.17 7.55 -12.92
C CYS A 721 -24.64 7.23 -14.32
N TYR A 722 -25.17 7.93 -15.32
CA TYR A 722 -24.83 7.78 -16.73
C TYR A 722 -24.68 9.16 -17.39
N GLY A 723 -24.03 9.23 -18.55
CA GLY A 723 -23.84 10.47 -19.30
C GLY A 723 -23.16 11.55 -18.44
N ASP A 724 -23.74 12.76 -18.42
CA ASP A 724 -23.25 13.90 -17.66
C ASP A 724 -22.99 13.58 -16.17
N CYS A 725 -23.83 12.75 -15.51
CA CYS A 725 -23.57 12.38 -14.12
C CYS A 725 -22.24 11.61 -14.01
N ALA A 726 -22.04 10.60 -14.88
CA ALA A 726 -20.82 9.79 -14.87
C ALA A 726 -19.58 10.62 -15.23
N THR A 727 -19.71 11.66 -16.07
CA THR A 727 -18.63 12.62 -16.34
C THR A 727 -18.30 13.46 -15.11
N VAL A 728 -19.32 13.93 -14.38
CA VAL A 728 -19.14 14.75 -13.17
C VAL A 728 -18.55 13.94 -12.02
N THR A 729 -18.98 12.69 -11.83
CA THR A 729 -18.66 11.90 -10.65
C THR A 729 -17.60 10.82 -10.86
N GLY A 730 -17.32 10.46 -12.12
CA GLY A 730 -16.36 9.42 -12.47
C GLY A 730 -14.90 9.78 -12.17
N GLY A 731 -13.98 8.89 -12.58
CA GLY A 731 -12.55 8.95 -12.22
C GLY A 731 -11.75 10.19 -12.68
N ASP A 732 -12.29 10.98 -13.61
CA ASP A 732 -11.74 12.27 -14.05
C ASP A 732 -12.65 13.45 -13.65
N GLY A 733 -13.67 13.17 -12.85
CA GLY A 733 -14.69 14.12 -12.40
C GLY A 733 -14.22 15.01 -11.25
N ILE A 734 -15.17 15.67 -10.59
CA ILE A 734 -14.89 16.78 -9.67
C ILE A 734 -14.14 16.37 -8.40
N TYR A 735 -14.31 15.12 -7.95
CA TYR A 735 -13.60 14.59 -6.77
C TYR A 735 -12.16 14.19 -7.11
N TRP A 736 -11.92 13.76 -8.35
CA TRP A 736 -10.70 13.02 -8.71
C TRP A 736 -9.73 13.82 -9.58
N SER A 737 -10.22 14.83 -10.29
CA SER A 737 -9.41 15.59 -11.24
C SER A 737 -8.19 16.21 -10.56
N ARG A 738 -7.01 15.91 -11.09
CA ARG A 738 -5.73 16.47 -10.63
C ARG A 738 -5.14 17.46 -11.61
N ASP A 739 -5.83 17.73 -12.72
CA ASP A 739 -5.29 18.47 -13.85
C ASP A 739 -4.88 19.90 -13.46
N MET A 740 -5.74 20.60 -12.73
CA MET A 740 -5.44 21.94 -12.23
C MET A 740 -4.28 21.90 -11.22
N ALA A 741 -4.28 20.93 -10.30
CA ALA A 741 -3.21 20.83 -9.30
C ALA A 741 -1.86 20.41 -9.90
N LYS A 742 -1.84 19.65 -11.00
CA LYS A 742 -0.62 19.20 -11.70
C LYS A 742 -0.20 20.11 -12.85
N GLU A 743 -0.83 21.26 -12.99
CA GLU A 743 -0.56 22.25 -14.03
C GLU A 743 -0.65 21.69 -15.46
N THR A 744 -1.54 20.72 -15.73
CA THR A 744 -1.67 20.09 -17.06
C THR A 744 -2.40 20.99 -18.06
N TYR A 745 -3.17 21.97 -17.58
CA TYR A 745 -3.87 22.95 -18.40
C TYR A 745 -3.03 24.20 -18.70
N SER A 746 -3.41 24.95 -19.74
CA SER A 746 -2.88 26.29 -19.99
C SER A 746 -3.60 27.33 -19.13
N GLN A 747 -2.98 28.49 -18.94
CA GLN A 747 -3.60 29.64 -18.26
C GLN A 747 -4.94 30.03 -18.91
N GLU A 748 -5.03 30.04 -20.23
CA GLU A 748 -6.24 30.41 -20.97
C GLU A 748 -7.39 29.43 -20.72
N THR A 749 -7.06 28.14 -20.57
CA THR A 749 -8.05 27.10 -20.25
C THR A 749 -8.65 27.35 -18.87
N VAL A 750 -7.81 27.60 -17.87
CA VAL A 750 -8.25 27.91 -16.50
C VAL A 750 -9.07 29.20 -16.49
N ASP A 751 -8.65 30.24 -17.21
CA ASP A 751 -9.37 31.51 -17.33
C ASP A 751 -10.78 31.33 -17.94
N ALA A 752 -10.93 30.46 -18.94
CA ALA A 752 -12.22 30.12 -19.53
C ALA A 752 -13.14 29.42 -18.52
N ILE A 753 -12.60 28.45 -17.76
CA ILE A 753 -13.35 27.75 -16.71
C ILE A 753 -13.81 28.74 -15.63
N LEU A 754 -12.92 29.61 -15.12
CA LEU A 754 -13.29 30.61 -14.12
C LEU A 754 -14.38 31.57 -14.63
N THR A 755 -14.30 31.97 -15.89
CA THR A 755 -15.32 32.82 -16.53
C THR A 755 -16.67 32.12 -16.60
N GLN A 756 -16.68 30.84 -16.98
CA GLN A 756 -17.90 30.03 -17.05
C GLN A 756 -18.55 29.86 -15.67
N PHE A 757 -17.76 29.60 -14.64
CA PHE A 757 -18.25 29.39 -13.27
C PHE A 757 -18.47 30.71 -12.49
N ASP A 758 -18.24 31.86 -13.12
CA ASP A 758 -18.38 33.21 -12.56
C ASP A 758 -17.63 33.38 -11.22
N VAL A 759 -16.35 33.04 -11.22
CA VAL A 759 -15.46 33.13 -10.06
C VAL A 759 -14.10 33.71 -10.43
N LYS A 760 -13.41 34.31 -9.44
CA LYS A 760 -12.05 34.83 -9.56
C LYS A 760 -10.99 33.79 -9.26
N ARG A 761 -11.28 32.84 -8.37
CA ARG A 761 -10.36 31.76 -8.00
C ARG A 761 -11.10 30.47 -7.68
N ILE A 762 -10.41 29.35 -7.88
CA ILE A 762 -10.82 28.00 -7.48
C ILE A 762 -9.89 27.53 -6.34
N ILE A 763 -10.45 26.92 -5.30
CA ILE A 763 -9.70 26.35 -4.17
C ILE A 763 -9.98 24.84 -4.14
N ILE A 764 -8.91 24.04 -4.11
CA ILE A 764 -8.93 22.57 -4.25
C ILE A 764 -8.00 21.86 -3.27
N GLY A 765 -8.38 20.65 -2.86
CA GLY A 765 -7.58 19.70 -2.07
C GLY A 765 -6.99 18.56 -2.90
N HIS A 766 -7.12 17.32 -2.41
CA HIS A 766 -6.87 16.02 -3.09
C HIS A 766 -5.43 15.69 -3.52
N THR A 767 -4.64 16.71 -3.87
CA THR A 767 -3.29 16.58 -4.43
C THR A 767 -2.25 17.21 -3.50
N LYS A 768 -1.83 16.38 -2.53
CA LYS A 768 -0.77 16.63 -1.54
C LYS A 768 0.50 17.21 -2.14
N ASP A 769 1.05 18.21 -1.47
CA ASP A 769 2.40 18.74 -1.66
C ASP A 769 3.00 19.19 -0.30
N ALA A 770 4.23 19.69 -0.28
CA ALA A 770 4.89 20.13 0.94
C ALA A 770 4.27 21.40 1.57
N SER A 771 3.57 22.22 0.78
CA SER A 771 2.85 23.41 1.25
C SER A 771 1.80 23.84 0.22
N ILE A 772 1.04 24.90 0.53
CA ILE A 772 0.01 25.47 -0.34
C ILE A 772 0.63 26.02 -1.63
N ARG A 773 -0.03 25.76 -2.76
CA ARG A 773 0.40 26.21 -4.08
C ARG A 773 -0.59 27.19 -4.70
N ALA A 774 -0.09 28.36 -5.08
CA ALA A 774 -0.83 29.33 -5.88
C ALA A 774 -0.45 29.16 -7.36
N LEU A 775 -1.36 28.56 -8.12
CA LEU A 775 -1.16 28.15 -9.51
C LEU A 775 -1.88 29.11 -10.46
N TYR A 776 -1.50 29.11 -11.74
CA TYR A 776 -2.19 29.85 -12.81
C TYR A 776 -2.38 31.34 -12.53
N ASN A 777 -1.27 32.05 -12.21
CA ASN A 777 -1.32 33.45 -11.78
C ASN A 777 -2.26 33.65 -10.59
N GLU A 778 -2.16 32.77 -9.59
CA GLU A 778 -2.92 32.80 -8.33
C GLU A 778 -4.44 32.56 -8.49
N LYS A 779 -4.88 32.03 -9.64
CA LYS A 779 -6.29 31.71 -9.93
C LYS A 779 -6.73 30.36 -9.40
N VAL A 780 -5.80 29.47 -9.09
CA VAL A 780 -6.09 28.20 -8.42
C VAL A 780 -5.24 28.10 -7.16
N MET A 781 -5.86 27.78 -6.03
CA MET A 781 -5.19 27.51 -4.77
C MET A 781 -5.31 26.00 -4.48
N ALA A 782 -4.22 25.26 -4.64
CA ALA A 782 -4.15 23.86 -4.21
C ALA A 782 -3.64 23.82 -2.77
N ILE A 783 -4.48 23.34 -1.85
CA ILE A 783 -4.29 23.51 -0.40
C ILE A 783 -4.00 22.22 0.36
N ASP A 784 -4.13 21.06 -0.29
CA ASP A 784 -3.81 19.78 0.31
C ASP A 784 -2.29 19.59 0.44
N MET A 785 -1.87 19.07 1.59
CA MET A 785 -0.48 18.94 2.00
C MET A 785 -0.27 17.69 2.84
N TYR A 786 0.99 17.38 3.16
CA TYR A 786 1.34 16.32 4.11
C TYR A 786 0.98 16.71 5.55
N HIS A 787 -0.32 16.80 5.85
CA HIS A 787 -0.88 17.27 7.12
C HIS A 787 -0.37 16.47 8.33
N ILE A 788 -0.20 15.17 8.17
CA ILE A 788 0.27 14.27 9.25
C ILE A 788 1.75 14.46 9.54
N ASP A 789 2.57 14.64 8.50
CA ASP A 789 3.99 14.94 8.68
C ASP A 789 4.16 16.29 9.38
N ASN A 790 3.40 17.30 8.96
CA ASN A 790 3.35 18.61 9.63
C ASN A 790 2.99 18.48 11.12
N PHE A 791 1.95 17.69 11.42
CA PHE A 791 1.53 17.45 12.81
C PHE A 791 2.63 16.82 13.65
N TYR A 792 3.32 15.79 13.12
CA TYR A 792 4.43 15.15 13.81
C TYR A 792 5.66 16.07 13.96
N ASP A 793 5.83 17.02 13.04
CA ASP A 793 6.82 18.10 13.15
C ASP A 793 6.40 19.21 14.12
N GLY A 794 5.22 19.11 14.74
CA GLY A 794 4.76 20.00 15.80
C GLY A 794 4.09 21.27 15.31
N TYR A 795 3.63 21.33 14.05
CA TYR A 795 2.87 22.46 13.50
C TYR A 795 1.73 22.01 12.58
N MET A 796 0.83 22.94 12.24
CA MET A 796 -0.15 22.76 11.17
C MET A 796 -0.18 24.00 10.29
N GLU A 797 -0.55 23.80 9.03
CA GLU A 797 -0.72 24.86 8.02
C GLU A 797 -2.12 24.81 7.41
N ALA A 798 -2.63 25.97 6.97
CA ALA A 798 -3.91 26.08 6.26
C ALA A 798 -4.00 27.37 5.44
N LEU A 799 -4.97 27.41 4.50
CA LEU A 799 -5.26 28.62 3.73
C LEU A 799 -6.20 29.52 4.53
N GLN A 800 -5.71 30.67 4.95
CA GLN A 800 -6.52 31.71 5.58
C GLN A 800 -6.85 32.80 4.57
N PHE A 801 -8.04 33.34 4.65
CA PHE A 801 -8.47 34.51 3.90
C PHE A 801 -8.99 35.59 4.84
N GLN A 802 -8.60 36.83 4.56
CA GLN A 802 -9.16 37.99 5.24
C GLN A 802 -9.18 39.22 4.33
N ILE A 803 -10.37 39.80 4.16
CA ILE A 803 -10.60 41.08 3.47
C ILE A 803 -9.90 41.11 2.09
N GLY A 804 -10.10 40.07 1.28
CA GLY A 804 -9.58 39.99 -0.09
C GLY A 804 -8.16 39.41 -0.20
N CYS A 805 -7.46 39.21 0.90
CA CYS A 805 -6.09 38.69 0.92
C CYS A 805 -6.07 37.23 1.37
N PHE A 806 -5.23 36.41 0.73
CA PHE A 806 -4.96 35.03 1.13
C PHE A 806 -3.63 34.93 1.88
N TYR A 807 -3.56 34.04 2.86
CA TYR A 807 -2.41 33.82 3.71
C TYR A 807 -2.21 32.32 3.94
N LEU A 808 -0.95 31.88 3.94
CA LEU A 808 -0.54 30.66 4.60
C LEU A 808 -0.57 30.94 6.10
N PHE A 809 -1.47 30.26 6.81
CA PHE A 809 -1.51 30.24 8.26
C PHE A 809 -0.61 29.12 8.79
N HIS A 810 0.17 29.39 9.85
CA HIS A 810 1.06 28.44 10.53
C HIS A 810 0.85 28.51 12.04
N THR A 811 0.61 27.38 12.71
CA THR A 811 0.16 27.36 14.11
C THR A 811 1.20 27.81 15.14
N ASP A 812 2.49 27.59 14.91
CA ASP A 812 3.53 27.83 15.93
C ASP A 812 4.21 29.22 15.87
N GLY A 813 4.02 29.99 14.79
CA GLY A 813 4.65 31.30 14.58
C GLY A 813 6.19 31.32 14.50
N ILE A 814 6.88 30.17 14.56
CA ILE A 814 8.35 30.08 14.70
C ILE A 814 9.08 30.37 13.38
N LYS A 815 8.52 29.94 12.23
CA LYS A 815 9.19 30.09 10.92
C LYS A 815 9.26 31.53 10.38
N ALA A 816 8.44 32.48 10.87
CA ALA A 816 8.32 33.81 10.22
C ALA A 816 8.14 35.04 11.15
N ASN A 817 8.25 34.91 12.49
CA ASN A 817 7.86 35.96 13.46
C ASN A 817 6.39 36.44 13.30
N SER A 818 5.56 35.67 12.58
CA SER A 818 4.15 35.91 12.27
C SER A 818 3.52 34.55 11.95
N ASN A 819 2.28 34.33 12.38
CA ASN A 819 1.52 33.13 12.02
C ASN A 819 0.96 33.19 10.59
N TYR A 820 1.11 34.32 9.90
CA TYR A 820 0.53 34.56 8.58
C TYR A 820 1.60 35.00 7.59
N THR A 821 1.65 34.30 6.46
CA THR A 821 2.45 34.67 5.28
C THR A 821 1.51 34.93 4.12
N GLN A 822 1.46 36.17 3.61
CA GLN A 822 0.55 36.50 2.50
C GLN A 822 0.93 35.72 1.24
N ILE A 823 -0.08 35.14 0.59
CA ILE A 823 0.07 34.45 -0.69
C ILE A 823 -0.48 35.35 -1.79
N GLY A 824 0.40 35.75 -2.69
CA GLY A 824 0.03 36.52 -3.87
C GLY A 824 -0.55 37.91 -3.56
N ASN A 825 -1.30 38.43 -4.53
CA ASN A 825 -1.94 39.74 -4.43
C ASN A 825 -3.33 39.61 -3.80
N CYS A 826 -3.71 40.62 -3.02
CA CYS A 826 -5.08 40.74 -2.53
C CYS A 826 -6.01 41.06 -3.71
N ASP A 827 -7.16 40.40 -3.75
CA ASP A 827 -8.20 40.74 -4.69
C ASP A 827 -8.68 42.17 -4.41
N ASN A 828 -8.83 42.96 -5.48
CA ASN A 828 -9.60 44.20 -5.42
C ASN A 828 -11.05 43.82 -5.09
N THR A 829 -11.36 43.68 -3.81
CA THR A 829 -12.71 43.50 -3.34
C THR A 829 -13.37 44.85 -3.47
N THR A 830 -14.05 45.08 -4.58
CA THR A 830 -15.29 45.86 -4.60
C THR A 830 -16.35 45.12 -3.78
N LEU A 831 -16.07 44.90 -2.49
CA LEU A 831 -17.12 45.24 -1.56
C LEU A 831 -17.42 46.73 -1.83
N ASN A 832 -18.63 47.19 -1.64
CA ASN A 832 -18.90 48.63 -1.49
C ASN A 832 -18.25 49.15 -0.18
N LEU A 833 -16.98 48.78 0.07
CA LEU A 833 -16.04 49.33 1.00
C LEU A 833 -15.49 50.58 0.31
N LEU A 834 -15.94 51.74 0.79
CA LEU A 834 -15.24 52.99 0.57
C LEU A 834 -13.80 52.81 1.06
N ASP A 835 -12.91 52.55 0.11
CA ASP A 835 -11.47 52.50 0.31
C ASP A 835 -11.02 53.88 0.81
N VAL A 836 -10.40 53.90 1.99
CA VAL A 836 -9.90 55.12 2.63
C VAL A 836 -8.65 55.63 1.93
N ASN A 837 -8.41 55.33 0.65
CA ASN A 837 -7.25 55.88 -0.05
C ASN A 837 -7.19 55.67 -1.56
N LYS A 838 -8.30 55.78 -2.29
CA LYS A 838 -8.23 55.71 -3.77
C LYS A 838 -7.28 56.74 -4.41
N GLU A 839 -6.87 57.76 -3.66
CA GLU A 839 -5.96 58.83 -4.11
C GLU A 839 -4.69 59.03 -3.24
N ASN A 840 -4.42 58.18 -2.24
CA ASN A 840 -3.25 58.32 -1.34
C ASN A 840 -3.21 59.65 -0.54
N ASN A 841 -4.37 60.17 -0.16
CA ASN A 841 -4.55 61.49 0.42
C ASN A 841 -4.27 61.58 1.93
N PHE A 842 -4.18 60.48 2.70
CA PHE A 842 -3.79 60.48 4.13
C PHE A 842 -3.56 59.06 4.65
N LYS A 843 -2.99 58.90 5.86
CA LYS A 843 -2.77 57.59 6.50
C LYS A 843 -3.51 57.50 7.84
N VAL A 844 -4.13 56.36 8.10
CA VAL A 844 -4.76 56.04 9.39
C VAL A 844 -4.09 54.80 9.98
N TYR A 845 -3.45 54.92 11.14
CA TYR A 845 -2.70 53.81 11.74
C TYR A 845 -2.55 53.92 13.27
N PRO A 846 -2.35 52.79 13.99
CA PRO A 846 -2.55 51.43 13.50
C PRO A 846 -4.04 51.17 13.22
N ASN A 847 -4.34 50.31 12.24
CA ASN A 847 -5.68 49.82 11.97
C ASN A 847 -5.55 48.33 11.65
N PRO A 848 -5.94 47.43 12.57
CA PRO A 848 -6.72 47.66 13.80
C PRO A 848 -5.95 48.41 14.92
N THR A 849 -6.69 49.02 15.86
CA THR A 849 -6.14 49.66 17.09
C THR A 849 -7.00 49.34 18.32
N ASN A 850 -6.45 49.45 19.52
CA ASN A 850 -7.19 49.29 20.78
C ASN A 850 -7.12 50.52 21.69
N ARG A 851 -6.33 51.54 21.33
CA ARG A 851 -6.02 52.66 22.25
C ARG A 851 -6.00 54.02 21.57
N PHE A 852 -5.36 54.11 20.41
CA PHE A 852 -5.21 55.36 19.69
C PHE A 852 -5.29 55.17 18.18
N LEU A 853 -5.96 56.10 17.51
CA LEU A 853 -6.01 56.21 16.06
C LEU A 853 -5.16 57.40 15.63
N ASN A 854 -4.06 57.18 14.90
CA ASN A 854 -3.30 58.28 14.31
C ASN A 854 -3.82 58.57 12.90
N ILE A 855 -3.99 59.85 12.60
CA ILE A 855 -4.38 60.38 11.29
C ILE A 855 -3.23 61.25 10.81
N GLN A 856 -2.57 60.85 9.72
CA GLN A 856 -1.47 61.58 9.11
C GLN A 856 -1.92 62.18 7.78
N LEU A 857 -2.01 63.50 7.72
CA LEU A 857 -2.31 64.27 6.52
C LEU A 857 -1.00 64.63 5.79
N PRO A 858 -0.91 64.47 4.46
CA PRO A 858 0.23 64.93 3.67
C PRO A 858 0.19 66.46 3.58
N THR A 859 1.35 67.05 3.29
CA THR A 859 1.58 68.50 3.39
C THR A 859 0.65 69.32 2.48
N ASN A 860 0.23 68.76 1.35
CA ASN A 860 -0.71 69.36 0.40
C ASN A 860 -2.17 69.36 0.86
N LEU A 861 -2.50 68.67 1.96
CA LEU A 861 -3.84 68.59 2.57
C LEU A 861 -3.84 69.16 4.00
N LEU A 862 -2.85 69.99 4.34
CA LEU A 862 -2.82 70.70 5.62
C LEU A 862 -3.83 71.85 5.64
N GLU A 863 -5.08 71.53 5.96
CA GLU A 863 -6.14 72.47 6.26
C GLU A 863 -6.89 72.07 7.55
N ASN A 864 -7.78 72.93 8.04
CA ASN A 864 -8.57 72.64 9.24
C ASN A 864 -9.70 71.64 8.91
N TYR A 865 -9.48 70.37 9.21
CA TYR A 865 -10.51 69.32 9.11
C TYR A 865 -11.30 69.18 10.41
N ALA A 866 -12.62 69.06 10.32
CA ALA A 866 -13.45 68.49 11.37
C ALA A 866 -13.59 66.99 11.15
N TYR A 867 -13.47 66.17 12.20
CA TYR A 867 -13.72 64.74 12.12
C TYR A 867 -15.02 64.36 12.83
N THR A 868 -15.67 63.30 12.34
CA THR A 868 -16.76 62.59 13.00
C THR A 868 -16.50 61.09 12.96
N ILE A 869 -16.82 60.39 14.03
CA ILE A 869 -16.74 58.94 14.14
C ILE A 869 -18.15 58.43 14.43
N VAL A 870 -18.65 57.52 13.60
CA VAL A 870 -19.93 56.84 13.81
C VAL A 870 -19.72 55.33 13.92
N ASP A 871 -20.56 54.66 14.69
CA ASP A 871 -20.61 53.19 14.70
C ASP A 871 -21.35 52.63 13.48
N GLN A 872 -21.45 51.30 13.36
CA GLN A 872 -22.13 50.64 12.22
C GLN A 872 -23.63 50.92 12.15
N THR A 873 -24.25 51.42 13.22
CA THR A 873 -25.68 51.82 13.22
C THR A 873 -25.88 53.26 12.76
N GLY A 874 -24.79 53.99 12.49
CA GLY A 874 -24.81 55.41 12.13
C GLY A 874 -24.86 56.35 13.33
N LYS A 875 -24.77 55.85 14.57
CA LYS A 875 -24.75 56.68 15.76
C LYS A 875 -23.39 57.37 15.89
N GLN A 876 -23.39 58.69 16.08
CA GLN A 876 -22.18 59.44 16.34
C GLN A 876 -21.58 59.11 17.70
N ILE A 877 -20.35 58.61 17.67
CA ILE A 877 -19.55 58.21 18.83
C ILE A 877 -18.62 59.33 19.25
N ALA A 878 -18.03 60.04 18.28
CA ALA A 878 -17.13 61.16 18.56
C ALA A 878 -17.11 62.18 17.43
N ALA A 879 -16.69 63.41 17.75
CA ALA A 879 -16.40 64.44 16.78
C ALA A 879 -15.34 65.39 17.32
N GLY A 880 -14.59 66.04 16.42
CA GLY A 880 -13.55 66.99 16.82
C GLY A 880 -12.90 67.70 15.63
N LYS A 881 -11.71 68.26 15.85
CA LYS A 881 -10.94 68.99 14.83
C LYS A 881 -9.50 68.45 14.78
N LEU A 882 -8.91 68.47 13.58
CA LEU A 882 -7.51 68.14 13.32
C LEU A 882 -6.75 69.46 13.07
N TYR A 883 -5.62 69.64 13.75
CA TYR A 883 -4.82 70.89 13.71
C TYR A 883 -3.38 70.69 13.24
N SER A 884 -2.99 69.46 12.94
CA SER A 884 -1.59 69.10 12.65
C SER A 884 -1.50 67.99 11.62
N ALA A 885 -0.35 67.95 10.93
CA ALA A 885 0.02 66.91 9.97
C ALA A 885 -0.11 65.49 10.52
N LEU A 886 0.08 65.33 11.83
CA LEU A 886 -0.20 64.10 12.55
C LEU A 886 -1.14 64.44 13.71
N SER A 887 -2.33 63.86 13.70
CA SER A 887 -3.33 64.02 14.74
C SER A 887 -3.64 62.67 15.38
N LYS A 888 -3.86 62.64 16.69
CA LYS A 888 -4.05 61.41 17.45
C LYS A 888 -5.39 61.45 18.17
N ILE A 889 -6.26 60.48 17.90
CA ILE A 889 -7.57 60.34 18.53
C ILE A 889 -7.51 59.18 19.52
N LYS A 890 -7.98 59.40 20.74
CA LYS A 890 -8.08 58.37 21.78
C LYS A 890 -9.38 57.60 21.59
N VAL A 891 -9.30 56.27 21.53
CA VAL A 891 -10.43 55.38 21.15
C VAL A 891 -10.60 54.20 22.10
N ASP A 892 -9.85 54.16 23.20
CA ASP A 892 -9.89 53.10 24.22
C ASP A 892 -11.23 52.97 24.96
N SER A 893 -12.02 54.05 25.01
CA SER A 893 -13.36 54.04 25.62
C SER A 893 -14.47 53.47 24.73
N TYR A 894 -14.19 53.18 23.45
CA TYR A 894 -15.21 52.70 22.50
C TYR A 894 -15.31 51.16 22.57
N ALA A 895 -16.43 50.60 22.11
CA ALA A 895 -16.60 49.14 22.03
C ALA A 895 -15.71 48.54 20.93
N ALA A 896 -15.34 47.26 21.04
CA ALA A 896 -14.71 46.57 19.91
C ALA A 896 -15.68 46.57 18.71
N GLY A 897 -15.16 46.72 17.50
CA GLY A 897 -15.98 46.78 16.29
C GLY A 897 -15.45 47.73 15.22
N LYS A 898 -16.19 47.84 14.12
CA LYS A 898 -15.86 48.70 12.98
C LYS A 898 -16.52 50.07 13.13
N TYR A 899 -15.75 51.13 12.89
CA TYR A 899 -16.21 52.51 12.98
C TYR A 899 -15.96 53.24 11.66
N ILE A 900 -16.82 54.19 11.32
CA ILE A 900 -16.65 55.08 10.16
C ILE A 900 -16.10 56.42 10.65
N LEU A 901 -14.99 56.87 10.06
CA LEU A 901 -14.35 58.16 10.27
C LEU A 901 -14.62 59.06 9.05
N THR A 902 -15.25 60.21 9.25
CA THR A 902 -15.44 61.25 8.22
C THR A 902 -14.66 62.50 8.59
N LEU A 903 -13.78 62.98 7.71
CA LEU A 903 -13.07 64.25 7.79
C LEU A 903 -13.70 65.26 6.82
N LYS A 904 -14.00 66.47 7.27
CA LYS A 904 -14.63 67.51 6.46
C LYS A 904 -13.89 68.84 6.61
N SER A 905 -13.50 69.44 5.49
CA SER A 905 -12.96 70.80 5.40
C SER A 905 -13.91 71.70 4.60
N SER A 906 -13.50 72.94 4.31
CA SER A 906 -14.24 73.85 3.42
C SER A 906 -14.20 73.43 1.96
N THR A 907 -13.25 72.57 1.57
CA THR A 907 -12.99 72.20 0.17
C THR A 907 -13.18 70.71 -0.10
N SER A 908 -13.13 69.87 0.94
CA SER A 908 -13.06 68.41 0.80
C SER A 908 -13.87 67.68 1.88
N THR A 909 -14.44 66.52 1.53
CA THR A 909 -14.99 65.56 2.50
C THR A 909 -14.39 64.20 2.20
N ILE A 910 -13.86 63.56 3.24
CA ILE A 910 -13.10 62.33 3.19
C ILE A 910 -13.74 61.36 4.17
N THR A 911 -14.01 60.12 3.77
CA THR A 911 -14.65 59.12 4.64
C THR A 911 -13.90 57.80 4.58
N GLY A 912 -13.77 57.13 5.72
CA GLY A 912 -13.14 55.82 5.82
C GLY A 912 -13.56 55.03 7.05
N TYR A 913 -12.96 53.87 7.29
CA TYR A 913 -13.24 53.06 8.49
C TYR A 913 -11.96 52.62 9.22
N PHE A 914 -12.09 52.36 10.52
CA PHE A 914 -11.06 51.72 11.34
C PHE A 914 -11.69 50.65 12.25
N ILE A 915 -10.87 49.68 12.65
CA ILE A 915 -11.28 48.54 13.48
C ILE A 915 -10.72 48.75 14.89
N LEU A 916 -11.61 48.66 15.88
CA LEU A 916 -11.22 48.54 17.27
C LEU A 916 -11.15 47.08 17.70
N LYS A 917 -9.94 46.65 18.06
CA LYS A 917 -9.69 45.39 18.76
C LYS A 917 -9.73 45.63 20.26
N ARG A 918 -10.19 44.65 21.03
CA ARG A 918 -9.95 44.60 22.47
C ARG A 918 -8.90 43.56 22.77
#